data_AF-A0A7M5VDE0-F1
#
_entry.id   AF-A0A7M5VDE0-F1
#
_cell.length_a   1.000
_cell.length_b   1.000
_cell.length_c   1.000
_cell.angle_alpha   90.00
_cell.angle_beta   90.00
_cell.angle_gamma   90.00
#
_symmetry.space_group_name_H-M   'P 1'
#
loop_
_entity.id
_entity.type
_entity.pdbx_description
1 polymer ?
#
loop_
_entity_poly.entity_id
_entity_poly.type
_entity_poly.pdbx_seq_one_letter_code
_entity_poly.pdbx_strand_id
1 'polypeptide(L)'
;MADQVQQFHELVRSLMSADNETRNNAESQYFNIDEPTRLQFLLQCVIAGDAIELRTMAAVLFRRLLSNIDDFAGTVPANVQDICKSQLIEAAHKEQDESMRKKISDSIAELAKCYLGEDGNNQWPDILKFLYECCNSDQNTMKEVALHIIIAFPGIFGTQQDTYIQVIKEMLVTCIQPPNADKVRLLSARAAATFITECLGEAKFKSFAELYPGILEAIGIAVKSEGDDNVLKSFVEMVEVAPKLVKQNLHGTLGMMLEILANTNLENSWRHLALETIVTLSETAPAMIRKNSADMIPKIIPEILALMVDLDEDEDWSFSDDVEDTDMESNPVAGESSLDRFTCALGGKAVLPHIIATIPPMLEHADWRYRHAALMAVSAIAEGCAKQMEPLLANVVDSVLPFLQDPHPRVRHASCNALGQLATDFTVLFQKKFHAKVMPGLVNLLLTDSAHPRVQAHAAAAMVNFCEDCPPKIIEPYLDSLVDALENVLSSKLEELLKRGVKLVLEQVLTTIATVADTAESRFIKYYDRFMPSLKYIFQNATQKDYRLLRGKTIECISLIGLAVGAEKFLPDASEVMQLLLKTQTDASDFDDDDPQVSYLISAWARMCKIIGKDFVQYLPVVMPPVLKAAQIKPEVALLDLDDPQHQNVNEDDGWEFVNLGEQQKFGIKTAGLEDKSTACQMLVHYARELKDGFVDYTEQVVKIMVPLLKFYFHDTVRVTAAESLPHLLECAKVRGDEYLSQMWSFIATELLTSIEREPEEAVVPEMMESFAKCIEVLGIGHLAPDTLTQLGQIMHDKLEQHSERQHERHDKRNDEDYDEEVEEGLQDEHETDEYILSKVSDIMHALFKTHKEIALPFFEQMLPDFCKLMTPQRPASDRQWALCIFDDLLEYTGPVSWKYQGYFLKELISSIQDLSSEVRQAAAYGCGVMAQFGGNDYAEACAKAVPLLVTVIEHAESRAKENVNPTENCISAVTKICKHNSSMINANEVITKWLSWLPVTEDQEEAPHVYGYLCDLIEANHPQVLGESNSNLPSIVKIITEAIAADVFEQYPDSATRIKAIFATVQQNEPVWTACLSMLDERQLEALKNF
;
A
#
# COMPACT_ATOMS: atom_id res chain seq x y z
N MET A 1 25.43 36.99 40.92
CA MET A 1 25.93 35.94 40.01
C MET A 1 26.52 34.76 40.75
N ALA A 2 27.64 34.84 41.49
CA ALA A 2 28.25 33.65 42.13
C ALA A 2 27.28 32.85 43.03
N ASP A 3 26.54 33.51 43.92
CA ASP A 3 25.54 32.84 44.78
C ASP A 3 24.35 32.25 43.99
N GLN A 4 23.98 32.87 42.86
CA GLN A 4 22.88 32.41 41.99
C GLN A 4 23.29 31.20 41.15
N VAL A 5 24.54 31.16 40.69
CA VAL A 5 25.11 30.00 39.97
C VAL A 5 25.20 28.79 40.91
N GLN A 6 25.61 28.99 42.16
CA GLN A 6 25.64 27.92 43.15
C GLN A 6 24.24 27.37 43.46
N GLN A 7 23.23 28.24 43.59
CA GLN A 7 21.82 27.84 43.75
C GLN A 7 21.32 27.06 42.52
N PHE A 8 21.73 27.45 41.33
CA PHE A 8 21.36 26.74 40.10
C PHE A 8 22.05 25.37 39.99
N HIS A 9 23.29 25.22 40.47
CA HIS A 9 23.94 23.90 40.57
C HIS A 9 23.13 22.94 41.46
N GLU A 10 22.63 23.43 42.59
CA GLU A 10 21.76 22.66 43.49
C GLU A 10 20.41 22.33 42.84
N LEU A 11 19.87 23.24 42.03
CA LEU A 11 18.65 23.00 41.26
C LEU A 11 18.84 21.87 40.24
N VAL A 12 19.91 21.89 39.44
CA VAL A 12 20.20 20.82 38.46
C VAL A 12 20.46 19.48 39.15
N ARG A 13 21.12 19.46 40.31
CA ARG A 13 21.23 18.22 41.11
C ARG A 13 19.88 17.70 41.59
N SER A 14 18.95 18.60 41.91
CA SER A 14 17.59 18.23 42.34
C SER A 14 16.75 17.64 41.19
N LEU A 15 17.02 18.05 39.94
CA LEU A 15 16.42 17.42 38.73
C LEU A 15 16.87 15.96 38.54
N MET A 16 18.01 15.58 39.12
CA MET A 16 18.54 14.22 39.06
C MET A 16 18.11 13.35 40.27
N SER A 17 17.23 13.87 41.13
CA SER A 17 16.76 13.13 42.31
C SER A 17 15.91 11.93 41.91
N ALA A 18 16.10 10.80 42.60
CA ALA A 18 15.22 9.64 42.49
C ALA A 18 13.84 9.86 43.17
N ASP A 19 13.71 10.91 43.99
CA ASP A 19 12.44 11.29 44.61
C ASP A 19 11.61 12.19 43.68
N ASN A 20 10.44 11.70 43.27
CA ASN A 20 9.55 12.39 42.34
C ASN A 20 9.07 13.75 42.85
N GLU A 21 8.85 13.92 44.16
CA GLU A 21 8.40 15.20 44.72
C GLU A 21 9.50 16.27 44.59
N THR A 22 10.73 15.91 44.94
CA THR A 22 11.91 16.76 44.77
C THR A 22 12.17 17.09 43.30
N ARG A 23 12.10 16.09 42.40
CA ARG A 23 12.32 16.28 40.96
C ARG A 23 11.27 17.20 40.33
N ASN A 24 9.98 16.94 40.56
CA ASN A 24 8.89 17.73 39.96
C ASN A 24 8.89 19.20 40.46
N ASN A 25 9.25 19.42 41.74
CA ASN A 25 9.42 20.78 42.27
C ASN A 25 10.64 21.48 41.63
N ALA A 26 11.75 20.77 41.42
CA ALA A 26 12.92 21.29 40.73
C ALA A 26 12.62 21.60 39.25
N GLU A 27 11.88 20.75 38.55
CA GLU A 27 11.42 21.00 37.16
C GLU A 27 10.57 22.28 37.10
N SER A 28 9.61 22.42 38.01
CA SER A 28 8.77 23.62 38.10
C SER A 28 9.62 24.88 38.34
N GLN A 29 10.63 24.82 39.22
CA GLN A 29 11.55 25.93 39.46
C GLN A 29 12.44 26.24 38.24
N TYR A 30 12.93 25.21 37.55
CA TYR A 30 13.71 25.33 36.33
C TYR A 30 12.91 26.03 35.21
N PHE A 31 11.66 25.62 34.99
CA PHE A 31 10.79 26.20 33.95
C PHE A 31 10.35 27.64 34.25
N ASN A 32 10.42 28.10 35.50
CA ASN A 32 10.12 29.48 35.90
C ASN A 32 11.26 30.48 35.64
N ILE A 33 12.48 30.02 35.33
CA ILE A 33 13.62 30.88 34.99
C ILE A 33 13.51 31.29 33.51
N ASP A 34 13.64 32.57 33.18
CA ASP A 34 13.59 33.03 31.78
C ASP A 34 14.70 32.37 30.93
N GLU A 35 14.42 32.12 29.65
CA GLU A 35 15.28 31.33 28.76
C GLU A 35 16.71 31.90 28.61
N PRO A 36 16.92 33.22 28.42
CA PRO A 36 18.28 33.77 28.31
C PRO A 36 19.10 33.58 29.58
N THR A 37 18.49 33.75 30.75
CA THR A 37 19.15 33.53 32.05
C THR A 37 19.44 32.04 32.25
N ARG A 38 18.51 31.18 31.85
CA ARG A 38 18.65 29.72 31.93
C ARG A 38 19.80 29.21 31.06
N LEU A 39 19.91 29.69 29.81
CA LEU A 39 21.03 29.39 28.91
C LEU A 39 22.38 29.73 29.55
N GLN A 40 22.51 30.92 30.15
CA GLN A 40 23.75 31.33 30.82
C GLN A 40 24.10 30.44 32.01
N PHE A 41 23.12 30.13 32.87
CA PHE A 41 23.37 29.29 34.04
C PHE A 41 23.73 27.86 33.66
N LEU A 42 23.05 27.29 32.67
CA LEU A 42 23.38 25.97 32.13
C LEU A 42 24.79 25.95 31.53
N LEU A 43 25.16 26.95 30.71
CA LEU A 43 26.50 27.06 30.15
C LEU A 43 27.58 27.18 31.22
N GLN A 44 27.34 27.95 32.28
CA GLN A 44 28.27 28.03 33.42
C GLN A 44 28.40 26.69 34.14
N CYS A 45 27.31 25.92 34.29
CA CYS A 45 27.38 24.56 34.84
C CYS A 45 28.22 23.63 33.95
N VAL A 46 28.06 23.72 32.62
CA VAL A 46 28.84 22.93 31.67
C VAL A 46 30.34 23.22 31.80
N ILE A 47 30.73 24.48 31.97
CA ILE A 47 32.14 24.91 31.99
C ILE A 47 32.79 24.75 33.35
N ALA A 48 32.07 25.08 34.43
CA ALA A 48 32.62 25.25 35.77
C ALA A 48 31.97 24.35 36.83
N GLY A 49 31.11 23.40 36.42
CA GLY A 49 30.55 22.39 37.30
C GLY A 49 31.65 21.56 37.97
N ASP A 50 31.45 21.23 39.24
CA ASP A 50 32.40 20.50 40.08
C ASP A 50 32.30 18.97 39.92
N ALA A 51 31.15 18.47 39.47
CA ALA A 51 30.85 17.06 39.26
C ALA A 51 30.52 16.76 37.79
N ILE A 52 30.98 15.62 37.27
CA ILE A 52 30.79 15.25 35.87
C ILE A 52 29.31 15.02 35.52
N GLU A 53 28.54 14.48 36.46
CA GLU A 53 27.11 14.22 36.33
C GLU A 53 26.32 15.52 36.20
N LEU A 54 26.71 16.54 36.99
CA LEU A 54 26.13 17.88 36.92
C LEU A 54 26.41 18.54 35.57
N ARG A 55 27.66 18.49 35.10
CA ARG A 55 28.07 19.04 33.80
C ARG A 55 27.34 18.35 32.65
N THR A 56 27.18 17.03 32.76
CA THR A 56 26.49 16.18 31.79
C THR A 56 25.02 16.56 31.67
N MET A 57 24.30 16.60 32.79
CA MET A 57 22.89 17.00 32.81
C MET A 57 22.71 18.43 32.30
N ALA A 58 23.60 19.35 32.70
CA ALA A 58 23.54 20.73 32.23
C ALA A 58 23.74 20.86 30.72
N ALA A 59 24.62 20.06 30.10
CA ALA A 59 24.83 20.09 28.64
C ALA A 59 23.61 19.54 27.87
N VAL A 60 22.99 18.47 28.36
CA VAL A 60 21.74 17.94 27.76
C VAL A 60 20.62 18.98 27.84
N LEU A 61 20.42 19.59 29.01
CA LEU A 61 19.41 20.63 29.20
C LEU A 61 19.72 21.89 28.39
N PHE A 62 21.00 22.26 28.24
CA PHE A 62 21.43 23.39 27.42
C PHE A 62 21.08 23.17 25.95
N ARG A 63 21.42 22.00 25.39
CA ARG A 63 21.08 21.64 24.01
C ARG A 63 19.57 21.66 23.77
N ARG A 64 18.78 21.00 24.65
CA ARG A 64 17.32 21.00 24.54
C ARG A 64 16.71 22.40 24.57
N LEU A 65 17.27 23.28 25.39
CA LEU A 65 16.81 24.65 25.44
C LEU A 65 17.09 25.39 24.13
N LEU A 66 18.22 25.13 23.46
CA LEU A 66 18.49 25.70 22.13
C LEU A 66 17.50 25.20 21.07
N SER A 67 17.22 23.90 21.03
CA SER A 67 16.28 23.29 20.07
C SER A 67 14.86 23.82 20.18
N ASN A 68 14.44 24.23 21.39
CA ASN A 68 13.08 24.67 21.68
C ASN A 68 12.86 26.18 21.47
N ILE A 69 13.89 26.96 21.14
CA ILE A 69 13.75 28.40 20.89
C ILE A 69 13.56 28.64 19.38
N ASP A 70 12.33 28.93 18.97
CA ASP A 70 11.96 29.13 17.56
C ASP A 70 12.72 30.29 16.88
N ASP A 71 12.87 31.43 17.55
CA ASP A 71 13.65 32.59 17.08
C ASP A 71 14.74 32.94 18.09
N PHE A 72 15.85 32.19 18.03
CA PHE A 72 16.99 32.38 18.93
C PHE A 72 17.60 33.79 18.80
N ALA A 73 17.74 34.28 17.57
CA ALA A 73 18.37 35.57 17.30
C ALA A 73 17.53 36.76 17.81
N GLY A 74 16.20 36.66 17.74
CA GLY A 74 15.26 37.67 18.26
C GLY A 74 14.96 37.56 19.76
N THR A 75 15.01 36.36 20.33
CA THR A 75 14.64 36.11 21.74
C THR A 75 15.82 36.28 22.70
N VAL A 76 17.02 35.86 22.30
CA VAL A 76 18.21 35.88 23.17
C VAL A 76 19.01 37.17 22.95
N PRO A 77 19.37 37.95 23.98
CA PRO A 77 20.12 39.19 23.80
C PRO A 77 21.51 38.95 23.19
N ALA A 78 21.97 39.85 22.30
CA ALA A 78 23.23 39.71 21.56
C ALA A 78 24.47 39.46 22.44
N ASN A 79 24.53 40.04 23.65
CA ASN A 79 25.62 39.78 24.58
C ASN A 79 25.62 38.33 25.11
N VAL A 80 24.44 37.72 25.28
CA VAL A 80 24.30 36.32 25.71
C VAL A 80 24.66 35.39 24.57
N GLN A 81 24.21 35.71 23.35
CA GLN A 81 24.58 35.01 22.13
C GLN A 81 26.11 34.93 21.95
N ASP A 82 26.80 36.06 22.08
CA ASP A 82 28.27 36.12 21.95
C ASP A 82 28.99 35.35 23.07
N ILE A 83 28.44 35.34 24.29
CA ILE A 83 28.93 34.51 25.39
C ILE A 83 28.79 33.02 25.06
N CYS A 84 27.62 32.58 24.57
CA CYS A 84 27.40 31.18 24.20
C CYS A 84 28.40 30.73 23.12
N LYS A 85 28.53 31.50 22.03
CA LYS A 85 29.45 31.20 20.93
C LYS A 85 30.91 31.10 21.41
N SER A 86 31.39 32.11 22.14
CA SER A 86 32.80 32.17 22.55
C SER A 86 33.15 31.14 23.64
N GLN A 87 32.30 30.98 24.66
CA GLN A 87 32.59 30.10 25.77
C GLN A 87 32.44 28.62 25.42
N LEU A 88 31.52 28.24 24.53
CA LEU A 88 31.43 26.85 24.05
C LEU A 88 32.68 26.45 23.25
N ILE A 89 33.15 27.31 22.34
CA ILE A 89 34.40 27.08 21.62
C ILE A 89 35.57 26.97 22.60
N GLU A 90 35.65 27.86 23.60
CA GLU A 90 36.70 27.80 24.62
C GLU A 90 36.61 26.53 25.48
N ALA A 91 35.40 26.08 25.82
CA ALA A 91 35.16 24.85 26.56
C ALA A 91 35.64 23.63 25.79
N ALA A 92 35.35 23.57 24.48
CA ALA A 92 35.79 22.48 23.62
C ALA A 92 37.33 22.35 23.56
N HIS A 93 38.07 23.46 23.56
CA HIS A 93 39.54 23.45 23.58
C HIS A 93 40.13 22.96 24.92
N LYS A 94 39.43 23.19 26.03
CA LYS A 94 39.94 22.88 27.37
C LYS A 94 39.52 21.50 27.86
N GLU A 95 38.40 20.98 27.35
CA GLU A 95 37.82 19.73 27.83
C GLU A 95 38.79 18.56 27.69
N GLN A 96 38.91 17.78 28.76
CA GLN A 96 39.73 16.57 28.80
C GLN A 96 38.88 15.31 28.86
N ASP A 97 37.68 15.38 29.43
CA ASP A 97 36.76 14.27 29.51
C ASP A 97 36.11 13.98 28.15
N GLU A 98 36.09 12.71 27.77
CA GLU A 98 35.57 12.26 26.47
C GLU A 98 34.06 12.47 26.32
N SER A 99 33.29 12.08 27.34
CA SER A 99 31.83 12.17 27.33
C SER A 99 31.39 13.63 27.24
N MET A 100 32.03 14.50 28.03
CA MET A 100 31.73 15.93 27.95
C MET A 100 32.18 16.58 26.64
N ARG A 101 33.27 16.10 26.03
CA ARG A 101 33.69 16.61 24.72
C ARG A 101 32.60 16.40 23.66
N LYS A 102 31.97 15.22 23.65
CA LYS A 102 30.82 14.93 22.78
C LYS A 102 29.66 15.88 23.07
N LYS A 103 29.22 15.98 24.34
CA LYS A 103 28.06 16.82 24.72
C LYS A 103 28.28 18.32 24.46
N ILE A 104 29.50 18.83 24.62
CA ILE A 104 29.87 20.19 24.23
C ILE A 104 29.79 20.35 22.70
N SER A 105 30.25 19.35 21.94
CA SER A 105 30.16 19.34 20.48
C SER A 105 28.71 19.34 20.00
N ASP A 106 27.84 18.53 20.61
CA ASP A 106 26.40 18.50 20.30
C ASP A 106 25.75 19.86 20.62
N SER A 107 26.14 20.49 21.74
CA SER A 107 25.67 21.83 22.10
C SER A 107 26.15 22.91 21.11
N ILE A 108 27.35 22.77 20.55
CA ILE A 108 27.86 23.67 19.51
C ILE A 108 27.10 23.48 18.21
N ALA A 109 26.83 22.23 17.81
CA ALA A 109 26.07 21.91 16.61
C ALA A 109 24.65 22.49 16.68
N GLU A 110 23.97 22.30 17.80
CA GLU A 110 22.62 22.84 18.00
C GLU A 110 22.61 24.37 18.01
N LEU A 111 23.60 25.01 18.63
CA LEU A 111 23.75 26.46 18.57
C LEU A 111 23.99 26.94 17.14
N ALA A 112 24.77 26.21 16.35
CA ALA A 112 25.01 26.56 14.95
C ALA A 112 23.74 26.43 14.10
N LYS A 113 22.86 25.48 14.40
CA LYS A 113 21.54 25.33 13.76
C LYS A 113 20.66 26.56 13.99
N CYS A 114 20.69 27.15 15.19
CA CYS A 114 19.98 28.40 15.49
C CYS A 114 20.46 29.62 14.67
N TYR A 115 21.59 29.53 13.97
CA TYR A 115 22.14 30.59 13.12
C TYR A 115 21.95 30.34 11.62
N LEU A 116 21.14 29.35 11.23
CA LEU A 116 20.74 29.17 9.84
C LEU A 116 19.68 30.22 9.47
N GLY A 117 20.02 31.16 8.59
CA GLY A 117 19.11 32.23 8.17
C GLY A 117 17.99 31.76 7.25
N GLU A 118 16.99 32.63 7.02
CA GLU A 118 15.89 32.37 6.06
C GLU A 118 16.38 32.14 4.62
N ASP A 119 17.55 32.68 4.28
CA ASP A 119 18.25 32.46 3.00
C ASP A 119 19.05 31.14 2.96
N GLY A 120 18.96 30.34 4.02
CA GLY A 120 19.67 29.08 4.22
C GLY A 120 21.16 29.25 4.47
N ASN A 121 21.68 30.47 4.69
CA ASN A 121 23.09 30.69 4.99
C ASN A 121 23.35 30.59 6.50
N ASN A 122 24.47 29.96 6.89
CA ASN A 122 24.90 30.00 8.29
C ASN A 122 25.53 31.36 8.63
N GLN A 123 24.97 32.05 9.62
CA GLN A 123 25.37 33.39 10.04
C GLN A 123 26.49 33.41 11.09
N TRP A 124 27.03 32.25 11.48
CA TRP A 124 28.14 32.14 12.44
C TRP A 124 29.47 31.79 11.73
N PRO A 125 30.18 32.74 11.10
CA PRO A 125 31.37 32.43 10.28
C PRO A 125 32.53 31.83 11.09
N ASP A 126 32.64 32.16 12.38
CA ASP A 126 33.70 31.64 13.24
C ASP A 126 33.59 30.12 13.44
N ILE A 127 32.39 29.53 13.35
CA ILE A 127 32.22 28.08 13.50
C ILE A 127 32.84 27.31 12.33
N LEU A 128 32.69 27.83 11.11
CA LEU A 128 33.27 27.22 9.91
C LEU A 128 34.80 27.23 9.97
N LYS A 129 35.36 28.36 10.43
CA LYS A 129 36.79 28.48 10.67
C LYS A 129 37.26 27.52 11.77
N PHE A 130 36.51 27.43 12.87
CA PHE A 130 36.82 26.53 13.98
C PHE A 130 36.84 25.06 13.54
N LEU A 131 35.84 24.60 12.76
CA LEU A 131 35.81 23.25 12.20
C LEU A 131 37.05 22.95 11.35
N TYR A 132 37.39 23.86 10.44
CA TYR A 132 38.57 23.70 9.59
C TYR A 132 39.87 23.60 10.40
N GLU A 133 40.06 24.47 11.39
CA GLU A 133 41.24 24.46 12.27
C GLU A 133 41.33 23.17 13.10
N CYS A 134 40.19 22.67 13.57
CA CYS A 134 40.09 21.45 14.36
C CYS A 134 40.44 20.19 13.55
N CYS A 135 39.87 20.01 12.35
CA CYS A 135 40.18 18.87 11.48
C CYS A 135 41.66 18.83 11.07
N ASN A 136 42.30 19.99 10.94
CA ASN A 136 43.71 20.12 10.57
C ASN A 136 44.68 20.19 11.76
N SER A 137 44.18 20.05 12.99
CA SER A 137 45.00 20.10 14.21
C SER A 137 45.91 18.87 14.33
N ASP A 138 47.05 19.00 15.02
CA ASP A 138 47.87 17.84 15.40
C ASP A 138 47.26 17.06 16.59
N GLN A 139 46.25 17.62 17.27
CA GLN A 139 45.61 17.02 18.43
C GLN A 139 44.38 16.18 18.04
N ASN A 140 44.41 14.89 18.35
CA ASN A 140 43.28 13.98 18.10
C ASN A 140 41.98 14.46 18.77
N THR A 141 42.06 15.00 19.98
CA THR A 141 40.91 15.53 20.72
C THR A 141 40.19 16.66 19.98
N MET A 142 40.93 17.52 19.26
CA MET A 142 40.33 18.59 18.47
C MET A 142 39.68 18.05 17.19
N LYS A 143 40.27 17.03 16.56
CA LYS A 143 39.63 16.34 15.44
C LYS A 143 38.32 15.70 15.86
N GLU A 144 38.29 15.04 17.02
CA GLU A 144 37.07 14.44 17.59
C GLU A 144 35.96 15.50 17.75
N VAL A 145 36.26 16.69 18.28
CA VAL A 145 35.27 17.79 18.41
C VAL A 145 34.65 18.16 17.08
N ALA A 146 35.47 18.43 16.05
CA ALA A 146 34.94 18.83 14.75
C ALA A 146 34.09 17.74 14.11
N LEU A 147 34.51 16.48 14.21
CA LEU A 147 33.78 15.36 13.65
C LEU A 147 32.44 15.14 14.38
N HIS A 148 32.40 15.26 15.72
CA HIS A 148 31.13 15.22 16.46
C HIS A 148 30.18 16.35 16.06
N ILE A 149 30.67 17.56 15.81
CA ILE A 149 29.83 18.67 15.33
C ILE A 149 29.25 18.36 13.94
N ILE A 150 30.06 17.83 13.02
CA ILE A 150 29.60 17.47 11.67
C ILE A 150 28.57 16.33 11.72
N ILE A 151 28.79 15.32 12.57
CA ILE A 151 27.84 14.23 12.81
C ILE A 151 26.51 14.75 13.34
N ALA A 152 26.55 15.66 14.31
CA ALA A 152 25.36 16.25 14.94
C ALA A 152 24.61 17.22 14.02
N PHE A 153 25.30 17.95 13.15
CA PHE A 153 24.71 18.89 12.19
C PHE A 153 25.53 18.92 10.89
N PRO A 154 25.33 17.97 9.97
CA PRO A 154 26.09 17.91 8.73
C PRO A 154 25.81 19.12 7.82
N GLY A 155 24.59 19.66 7.90
CA GLY A 155 24.13 20.84 7.17
C GLY A 155 24.68 22.19 7.67
N ILE A 156 25.70 22.20 8.53
CA ILE A 156 26.26 23.43 9.14
C ILE A 156 26.74 24.48 8.13
N PHE A 157 27.00 24.08 6.89
CA PHE A 157 27.43 24.98 5.81
C PHE A 157 26.26 25.70 5.11
N GLY A 158 25.02 25.23 5.29
CA GLY A 158 23.84 25.78 4.63
C GLY A 158 23.97 25.82 3.11
N THR A 159 23.39 26.84 2.47
CA THR A 159 23.51 27.07 1.01
C THR A 159 24.94 27.41 0.56
N GLN A 160 25.86 27.69 1.49
CA GLN A 160 27.29 27.91 1.19
C GLN A 160 28.07 26.61 1.00
N GLN A 161 27.46 25.45 1.27
CA GLN A 161 28.07 24.15 1.10
C GLN A 161 28.80 23.99 -0.24
N ASP A 162 28.16 24.42 -1.34
CA ASP A 162 28.72 24.28 -2.69
C ASP A 162 30.01 25.10 -2.90
N THR A 163 30.17 26.17 -2.14
CA THR A 163 31.40 26.98 -2.15
C THR A 163 32.53 26.26 -1.43
N TYR A 164 32.23 25.54 -0.35
CA TYR A 164 33.21 24.88 0.51
C TYR A 164 33.36 23.38 0.27
N ILE A 165 32.64 22.81 -0.70
CA ILE A 165 32.51 21.36 -0.89
C ILE A 165 33.86 20.63 -0.98
N GLN A 166 34.83 21.23 -1.66
CA GLN A 166 36.18 20.68 -1.79
C GLN A 166 36.94 20.70 -0.45
N VAL A 167 36.76 21.76 0.35
CA VAL A 167 37.38 21.91 1.67
C VAL A 167 36.77 20.91 2.66
N ILE A 168 35.44 20.75 2.65
CA ILE A 168 34.73 19.77 3.49
C ILE A 168 35.25 18.35 3.19
N LYS A 169 35.33 18.02 1.90
CA LYS A 169 35.91 16.77 1.44
C LYS A 169 37.35 16.58 1.94
N GLU A 170 38.21 17.58 1.80
CA GLU A 170 39.60 17.52 2.27
C GLU A 170 39.71 17.34 3.80
N MET A 171 38.81 17.96 4.57
CA MET A 171 38.76 17.79 6.03
C MET A 171 38.45 16.34 6.42
N LEU A 172 37.41 15.74 5.83
CA LEU A 172 37.02 14.35 6.09
C LEU A 172 38.10 13.37 5.62
N VAL A 173 38.67 13.61 4.43
CA VAL A 173 39.77 12.79 3.90
C VAL A 173 40.98 12.88 4.83
N THR A 174 41.31 14.04 5.36
CA THR A 174 42.46 14.20 6.27
C THR A 174 42.28 13.41 7.57
N CYS A 175 41.06 13.38 8.12
CA CYS A 175 40.77 12.70 9.38
C CYS A 175 40.67 11.17 9.26
N ILE A 176 40.20 10.64 8.13
CA ILE A 176 39.97 9.18 7.98
C ILE A 176 41.25 8.37 7.76
N GLN A 177 42.37 9.02 7.42
CA GLN A 177 43.61 8.35 7.02
C GLN A 177 44.36 7.67 8.19
N PRO A 178 45.16 6.61 7.92
CA PRO A 178 45.89 5.83 8.93
C PRO A 178 46.84 6.55 9.89
N PRO A 179 47.48 7.71 9.61
CA PRO A 179 48.30 8.39 10.61
C PRO A 179 47.50 8.94 11.80
N ASN A 180 46.17 9.01 11.71
CA ASN A 180 45.31 9.40 12.83
C ASN A 180 44.96 8.21 13.72
N ALA A 181 44.59 8.49 14.98
CA ALA A 181 44.10 7.47 15.89
C ALA A 181 42.81 6.81 15.38
N ASP A 182 42.63 5.53 15.67
CA ASP A 182 41.46 4.74 15.23
C ASP A 182 40.13 5.43 15.53
N LYS A 183 39.98 6.01 16.73
CA LYS A 183 38.78 6.76 17.12
C LYS A 183 38.46 7.95 16.20
N VAL A 184 39.48 8.72 15.80
CA VAL A 184 39.30 9.84 14.86
C VAL A 184 38.84 9.32 13.50
N ARG A 185 39.37 8.17 13.08
CA ARG A 185 39.01 7.55 11.80
C ARG A 185 37.58 7.01 11.81
N LEU A 186 37.15 6.39 12.92
CA LEU A 186 35.77 5.94 13.14
C LEU A 186 34.78 7.10 13.08
N LEU A 187 35.05 8.20 13.80
CA LEU A 187 34.23 9.41 13.75
C LEU A 187 34.24 10.05 12.37
N SER A 188 35.38 10.03 11.67
CA SER A 188 35.46 10.59 10.32
C SER A 188 34.68 9.77 9.30
N ALA A 189 34.62 8.46 9.47
CA ALA A 189 33.81 7.58 8.63
C ALA A 189 32.31 7.85 8.83
N ARG A 190 31.87 7.95 10.09
CA ARG A 190 30.50 8.36 10.44
C ARG A 190 30.16 9.73 9.86
N ALA A 191 30.96 10.76 10.18
CA ALA A 191 30.75 12.12 9.66
C ALA A 191 30.68 12.16 8.13
N ALA A 192 31.51 11.37 7.44
CA ALA A 192 31.47 11.27 5.99
C ALA A 192 30.19 10.61 5.49
N ALA A 193 29.78 9.49 6.09
CA ALA A 193 28.54 8.81 5.74
C ALA A 193 27.32 9.72 5.96
N THR A 194 27.16 10.28 7.16
CA THR A 194 26.06 11.19 7.51
C THR A 194 26.01 12.42 6.61
N PHE A 195 27.17 13.03 6.28
CA PHE A 195 27.22 14.17 5.36
C PHE A 195 26.82 13.79 3.92
N ILE A 196 27.22 12.60 3.44
CA ILE A 196 26.81 12.11 2.13
C ILE A 196 25.29 11.90 2.10
N THR A 197 24.75 11.26 3.13
CA THR A 197 23.32 10.91 3.24
C THR A 197 22.44 12.15 3.35
N GLU A 198 22.75 13.07 4.27
CA GLU A 198 21.82 14.17 4.61
C GLU A 198 22.04 15.44 3.78
N CYS A 199 23.22 15.65 3.20
CA CYS A 199 23.59 16.95 2.62
C CYS A 199 23.92 16.93 1.13
N LEU A 200 24.21 15.77 0.52
CA LEU A 200 24.59 15.70 -0.88
C LEU A 200 23.42 15.26 -1.76
N GLY A 201 23.27 15.93 -2.91
CA GLY A 201 22.43 15.44 -4.00
C GLY A 201 23.18 14.44 -4.88
N GLU A 202 22.43 13.57 -5.57
CA GLU A 202 22.95 12.44 -6.35
C GLU A 202 24.09 12.81 -7.31
N ALA A 203 23.96 13.96 -7.99
CA ALA A 203 24.97 14.46 -8.94
C ALA A 203 26.38 14.64 -8.33
N LYS A 204 26.48 14.77 -6.99
CA LYS A 204 27.74 15.03 -6.27
C LYS A 204 28.32 13.79 -5.60
N PHE A 205 27.58 12.70 -5.42
CA PHE A 205 28.08 11.50 -4.72
C PHE A 205 29.42 11.03 -5.28
N LYS A 206 29.54 10.93 -6.60
CA LYS A 206 30.79 10.50 -7.27
C LYS A 206 32.03 11.31 -6.86
N SER A 207 31.87 12.58 -6.49
CA SER A 207 33.00 13.41 -6.06
C SER A 207 33.55 13.04 -4.68
N PHE A 208 32.76 12.32 -3.85
CA PHE A 208 33.13 11.83 -2.52
C PHE A 208 33.60 10.37 -2.49
N ALA A 209 33.66 9.69 -3.64
CA ALA A 209 34.03 8.27 -3.74
C ALA A 209 35.41 7.91 -3.14
N GLU A 210 36.33 8.87 -2.99
CA GLU A 210 37.66 8.61 -2.37
C GLU A 210 37.62 8.42 -0.85
N LEU A 211 36.52 8.78 -0.19
CA LEU A 211 36.31 8.54 1.25
C LEU A 211 35.93 7.08 1.54
N TYR A 212 35.24 6.45 0.59
CA TYR A 212 34.65 5.13 0.76
C TYR A 212 35.66 4.04 1.21
N PRO A 213 36.89 3.93 0.66
CA PRO A 213 37.87 2.96 1.16
C PRO A 213 38.22 3.16 2.64
N GLY A 214 38.27 4.41 3.10
CA GLY A 214 38.50 4.75 4.51
C GLY A 214 37.32 4.40 5.41
N ILE A 215 36.08 4.55 4.90
CA ILE A 215 34.86 4.14 5.61
C ILE A 215 34.87 2.61 5.81
N LEU A 216 35.18 1.86 4.76
CA LEU A 216 35.25 0.40 4.84
C LEU A 216 36.35 -0.08 5.80
N GLU A 217 37.51 0.59 5.80
CA GLU A 217 38.58 0.28 6.76
C GLU A 217 38.16 0.60 8.21
N ALA A 218 37.40 1.69 8.42
CA ALA A 218 36.88 2.06 9.73
C ALA A 218 35.88 1.01 10.28
N ILE A 219 35.01 0.45 9.44
CA ILE A 219 34.15 -0.68 9.82
C ILE A 219 35.00 -1.87 10.28
N GLY A 220 36.03 -2.23 9.50
CA GLY A 220 36.95 -3.31 9.88
C GLY A 220 37.73 -3.08 11.18
N ILE A 221 37.97 -1.81 11.56
CA ILE A 221 38.55 -1.46 12.86
C ILE A 221 37.52 -1.66 13.96
N ALA A 222 36.31 -1.13 13.80
CA ALA A 222 35.25 -1.21 14.80
C ALA A 222 34.94 -2.67 15.17
N VAL A 223 34.78 -3.53 14.17
CA VAL A 223 34.54 -4.98 14.33
C VAL A 223 35.68 -5.64 15.10
N LYS A 224 36.94 -5.35 14.76
CA LYS A 224 38.12 -5.95 15.44
C LYS A 224 38.27 -5.50 16.88
N SER A 225 37.86 -4.27 17.18
CA SER A 225 37.89 -3.74 18.54
C SER A 225 36.72 -4.20 19.39
N GLU A 226 35.73 -4.90 18.81
CA GLU A 226 34.43 -5.15 19.43
C GLU A 226 33.86 -3.85 20.01
N GLY A 227 34.01 -2.77 19.23
CA GLY A 227 33.59 -1.43 19.61
C GLY A 227 32.11 -1.19 19.34
N ASP A 228 31.74 0.07 19.22
CA ASP A 228 30.39 0.52 18.88
C ASP A 228 30.07 0.29 17.39
N ASP A 229 28.86 -0.22 17.10
CA ASP A 229 28.34 -0.57 15.77
C ASP A 229 27.84 0.65 14.95
N ASN A 230 27.87 1.84 15.54
CA ASN A 230 27.43 3.09 14.93
C ASN A 230 28.04 3.39 13.55
N VAL A 231 29.29 3.01 13.29
CA VAL A 231 29.89 3.22 11.96
C VAL A 231 29.23 2.37 10.88
N LEU A 232 28.78 1.17 11.24
CA LEU A 232 28.06 0.28 10.33
C LEU A 232 26.62 0.76 10.14
N LYS A 233 25.97 1.28 11.19
CA LYS A 233 24.65 1.95 11.08
C LYS A 233 24.67 3.11 10.08
N SER A 234 25.60 4.06 10.23
CA SER A 234 25.75 5.16 9.27
C SER A 234 26.10 4.66 7.86
N PHE A 235 26.79 3.52 7.75
CA PHE A 235 27.10 2.93 6.45
C PHE A 235 25.85 2.34 5.76
N VAL A 236 24.95 1.69 6.51
CA VAL A 236 23.64 1.22 6.00
C VAL A 236 22.85 2.39 5.42
N GLU A 237 22.68 3.48 6.19
CA GLU A 237 21.98 4.70 5.74
C GLU A 237 22.63 5.31 4.48
N MET A 238 23.96 5.28 4.40
CA MET A 238 24.69 5.79 3.24
C MET A 238 24.49 4.92 1.99
N VAL A 239 24.42 3.59 2.11
CA VAL A 239 24.17 2.72 0.95
C VAL A 239 22.70 2.71 0.53
N GLU A 240 21.79 3.09 1.43
CA GLU A 240 20.40 3.35 1.08
C GLU A 240 20.28 4.56 0.15
N VAL A 241 20.93 5.68 0.49
CA VAL A 241 20.86 6.94 -0.28
C VAL A 241 21.83 6.99 -1.46
N ALA A 242 23.04 6.45 -1.32
CA ALA A 242 24.12 6.58 -2.29
C ALA A 242 24.79 5.24 -2.67
N PRO A 243 24.03 4.20 -3.08
CA PRO A 243 24.56 2.84 -3.30
C PRO A 243 25.66 2.80 -4.37
N LYS A 244 25.58 3.64 -5.40
CA LYS A 244 26.58 3.68 -6.50
C LYS A 244 28.00 4.03 -6.02
N LEU A 245 28.17 4.55 -4.80
CA LEU A 245 29.50 4.79 -4.20
C LEU A 245 30.30 3.51 -3.99
N VAL A 246 29.63 2.40 -3.66
CA VAL A 246 30.33 1.14 -3.39
C VAL A 246 30.71 0.39 -4.67
N LYS A 247 30.21 0.83 -5.84
CA LYS A 247 30.32 0.13 -7.13
C LYS A 247 31.73 -0.36 -7.47
N GLN A 248 32.75 0.48 -7.25
CA GLN A 248 34.14 0.14 -7.58
C GLN A 248 34.72 -1.00 -6.74
N ASN A 249 34.16 -1.26 -5.56
CA ASN A 249 34.60 -2.30 -4.63
C ASN A 249 33.41 -3.09 -4.07
N LEU A 250 32.36 -3.28 -4.88
CA LEU A 250 31.13 -3.94 -4.43
C LEU A 250 31.43 -5.35 -3.90
N HIS A 251 32.23 -6.11 -4.65
CA HIS A 251 32.65 -7.46 -4.26
C HIS A 251 33.36 -7.49 -2.91
N GLY A 252 34.27 -6.53 -2.66
CA GLY A 252 34.96 -6.39 -1.39
C GLY A 252 34.05 -5.96 -0.24
N THR A 253 33.06 -5.11 -0.51
CA THR A 253 32.02 -4.71 0.46
C THR A 253 31.22 -5.92 0.90
N LEU A 254 30.63 -6.63 -0.06
CA LEU A 254 29.81 -7.82 0.20
C LEU A 254 30.65 -8.92 0.87
N GLY A 255 31.92 -9.06 0.50
CA GLY A 255 32.85 -9.98 1.15
C GLY A 255 33.04 -9.67 2.63
N MET A 256 33.30 -8.40 2.98
CA MET A 256 33.42 -8.00 4.38
C MET A 256 32.13 -8.18 5.17
N MET A 257 30.97 -7.80 4.60
CA MET A 257 29.68 -7.98 5.27
C MET A 257 29.38 -9.46 5.51
N LEU A 258 29.69 -10.31 4.53
CA LEU A 258 29.53 -11.75 4.66
C LEU A 258 30.45 -12.35 5.74
N GLU A 259 31.70 -11.87 5.86
CA GLU A 259 32.62 -12.29 6.93
C GLU A 259 32.10 -11.89 8.32
N ILE A 260 31.49 -10.71 8.45
CA ILE A 260 30.87 -10.25 9.71
C ILE A 260 29.64 -11.11 10.04
N LEU A 261 28.75 -11.31 9.07
CA LEU A 261 27.53 -12.11 9.21
C LEU A 261 27.81 -13.56 9.64
N ALA A 262 28.82 -14.20 9.03
CA ALA A 262 29.19 -15.58 9.30
C ALA A 262 29.94 -15.77 10.64
N ASN A 263 30.38 -14.69 11.30
CA ASN A 263 31.14 -14.80 12.54
C ASN A 263 30.23 -14.90 13.76
N THR A 264 29.93 -16.13 14.17
CA THR A 264 29.09 -16.45 15.34
C THR A 264 29.67 -16.03 16.70
N ASN A 265 30.87 -15.43 16.74
CA ASN A 265 31.44 -14.86 17.98
C ASN A 265 31.07 -13.38 18.17
N LEU A 266 30.55 -12.72 17.14
CA LEU A 266 30.04 -11.35 17.25
C LEU A 266 28.61 -11.36 17.79
N GLU A 267 28.24 -10.26 18.45
CA GLU A 267 26.86 -10.02 18.85
C GLU A 267 25.92 -9.95 17.64
N ASN A 268 24.64 -10.29 17.85
CA ASN A 268 23.64 -10.32 16.78
C ASN A 268 23.48 -8.95 16.10
N SER A 269 23.62 -7.84 16.83
CA SER A 269 23.60 -6.47 16.29
C SER A 269 24.54 -6.29 15.09
N TRP A 270 25.79 -6.74 15.21
CA TRP A 270 26.78 -6.66 14.12
C TRP A 270 26.39 -7.54 12.93
N ARG A 271 25.91 -8.75 13.20
CA ARG A 271 25.54 -9.72 12.17
C ARG A 271 24.30 -9.24 11.40
N HIS A 272 23.31 -8.70 12.10
CA HIS A 272 22.09 -8.12 11.52
C HIS A 272 22.39 -6.88 10.71
N LEU A 273 23.22 -5.96 11.20
CA LEU A 273 23.60 -4.77 10.41
C LEU A 273 24.41 -5.12 9.15
N ALA A 274 25.24 -6.16 9.21
CA ALA A 274 25.96 -6.65 8.03
C ALA A 274 25.00 -7.29 7.02
N LEU A 275 23.99 -8.04 7.49
CA LEU A 275 22.93 -8.57 6.65
C LEU A 275 22.08 -7.44 6.05
N GLU A 276 21.67 -6.46 6.86
CA GLU A 276 20.91 -5.29 6.42
C GLU A 276 21.67 -4.56 5.31
N THR A 277 22.97 -4.31 5.47
CA THR A 277 23.80 -3.71 4.39
C THR A 277 23.69 -4.47 3.06
N ILE A 278 23.68 -5.81 3.09
CA ILE A 278 23.56 -6.66 1.90
C ILE A 278 22.16 -6.54 1.29
N VAL A 279 21.13 -6.56 2.13
CA VAL A 279 19.72 -6.46 1.72
C VAL A 279 19.42 -5.07 1.16
N THR A 280 19.79 -4.00 1.86
CA THR A 280 19.64 -2.61 1.41
C THR A 280 20.31 -2.39 0.05
N LEU A 281 21.54 -2.86 -0.16
CA LEU A 281 22.20 -2.77 -1.48
C LEU A 281 21.47 -3.56 -2.57
N SER A 282 20.78 -4.65 -2.19
CA SER A 282 19.93 -5.43 -3.08
C SER A 282 18.69 -4.65 -3.47
N GLU A 283 18.07 -3.92 -2.55
CA GLU A 283 16.88 -3.08 -2.79
C GLU A 283 17.21 -1.81 -3.57
N THR A 284 18.29 -1.11 -3.21
CA THR A 284 18.61 0.21 -3.77
C THR A 284 19.48 0.16 -5.03
N ALA A 285 20.21 -0.93 -5.25
CA ALA A 285 21.01 -1.13 -6.46
C ALA A 285 21.06 -2.60 -6.92
N PRO A 286 19.90 -3.25 -7.14
CA PRO A 286 19.81 -4.69 -7.47
C PRO A 286 20.60 -5.05 -8.72
N ALA A 287 20.47 -4.23 -9.77
CA ALA A 287 21.15 -4.46 -11.04
C ALA A 287 22.67 -4.37 -10.91
N MET A 288 23.17 -3.52 -9.99
CA MET A 288 24.60 -3.41 -9.70
C MET A 288 25.13 -4.72 -9.11
N ILE A 289 24.39 -5.36 -8.19
CA ILE A 289 24.73 -6.67 -7.63
C ILE A 289 24.67 -7.76 -8.70
N ARG A 290 23.58 -7.84 -9.47
CA ARG A 290 23.43 -8.85 -10.54
C ARG A 290 24.54 -8.77 -11.59
N LYS A 291 24.99 -7.57 -11.95
CA LYS A 291 26.04 -7.39 -12.97
C LYS A 291 27.46 -7.56 -12.43
N ASN A 292 27.75 -6.99 -11.26
CA ASN A 292 29.13 -6.83 -10.78
C ASN A 292 29.51 -7.80 -9.65
N SER A 293 28.58 -8.52 -9.04
CA SER A 293 28.85 -9.41 -7.90
C SER A 293 27.88 -10.60 -7.79
N ALA A 294 27.33 -11.09 -8.91
CA ALA A 294 26.44 -12.26 -8.92
C ALA A 294 27.07 -13.53 -8.29
N ASP A 295 28.40 -13.67 -8.30
CA ASP A 295 29.10 -14.80 -7.66
C ASP A 295 29.00 -14.79 -6.12
N MET A 296 28.55 -13.68 -5.52
CA MET A 296 28.33 -13.55 -4.08
C MET A 296 26.97 -14.08 -3.63
N ILE A 297 25.95 -14.02 -4.50
CA ILE A 297 24.58 -14.51 -4.22
C ILE A 297 24.60 -15.95 -3.65
N PRO A 298 25.25 -16.95 -4.28
CA PRO A 298 25.28 -18.31 -3.74
C PRO A 298 26.07 -18.47 -2.43
N LYS A 299 26.83 -17.44 -2.00
CA LYS A 299 27.56 -17.44 -0.72
C LYS A 299 26.75 -16.76 0.39
N ILE A 300 25.90 -15.79 0.04
CA ILE A 300 25.03 -15.05 0.97
C ILE A 300 23.88 -15.94 1.43
N ILE A 301 23.21 -16.65 0.51
CA ILE A 301 22.02 -17.46 0.81
C ILE A 301 22.26 -18.45 1.97
N PRO A 302 23.35 -19.24 2.02
CA PRO A 302 23.59 -20.16 3.14
C PRO A 302 23.73 -19.46 4.50
N GLU A 303 24.29 -18.25 4.54
CA GLU A 303 24.46 -17.50 5.80
C GLU A 303 23.13 -16.93 6.31
N ILE A 304 22.25 -16.49 5.39
CA ILE A 304 20.87 -16.11 5.74
C ILE A 304 20.12 -17.33 6.29
N LEU A 305 20.21 -18.47 5.60
CA LEU A 305 19.58 -19.72 6.05
C LEU A 305 20.16 -20.22 7.38
N ALA A 306 21.44 -19.97 7.67
CA ALA A 306 22.06 -20.33 8.93
C ALA A 306 21.46 -19.56 10.12
N LEU A 307 21.06 -18.29 9.93
CA LEU A 307 20.31 -17.53 10.92
C LEU A 307 18.94 -18.16 11.20
N MET A 308 18.24 -18.61 10.16
CA MET A 308 16.94 -19.30 10.28
C MET A 308 17.00 -20.64 11.01
N VAL A 309 18.18 -21.27 11.08
CA VAL A 309 18.43 -22.52 11.81
C VAL A 309 18.67 -22.28 13.31
N ASP A 310 18.98 -21.04 13.71
CA ASP A 310 19.35 -20.66 15.09
C ASP A 310 18.13 -20.58 16.03
N LEU A 311 17.47 -21.73 16.20
CA LEU A 311 16.27 -21.90 17.01
C LEU A 311 16.57 -22.65 18.31
N ASP A 312 16.13 -22.07 19.43
CA ASP A 312 16.19 -22.75 20.71
C ASP A 312 15.19 -23.91 20.80
N GLU A 313 15.61 -24.97 21.51
CA GLU A 313 14.72 -26.07 21.88
C GLU A 313 13.84 -25.64 23.06
N ASP A 314 12.53 -25.60 22.84
CA ASP A 314 11.54 -25.43 23.89
C ASP A 314 10.52 -26.57 23.80
N GLU A 315 10.55 -27.44 24.81
CA GLU A 315 9.70 -28.63 24.91
C GLU A 315 8.22 -28.28 25.11
N ASP A 316 7.93 -27.13 25.73
CA ASP A 316 6.58 -26.69 26.07
C ASP A 316 5.92 -25.89 24.93
N TRP A 317 6.71 -25.40 23.96
CA TRP A 317 6.26 -24.63 22.80
C TRP A 317 4.99 -25.20 22.18
N SER A 318 4.96 -26.51 21.89
CA SER A 318 3.86 -27.13 21.14
C SER A 318 2.54 -27.25 21.92
N PHE A 319 2.61 -27.15 23.25
CA PHE A 319 1.47 -27.30 24.18
C PHE A 319 0.94 -25.98 24.70
N SER A 320 1.69 -24.88 24.50
CA SER A 320 1.27 -23.55 24.93
C SER A 320 -0.08 -23.16 24.32
N ASP A 321 -0.96 -22.62 25.16
CA ASP A 321 -2.23 -22.03 24.76
C ASP A 321 -2.08 -20.54 24.38
N ASP A 322 -0.99 -19.91 24.82
CA ASP A 322 -0.66 -18.53 24.50
C ASP A 322 0.48 -18.50 23.47
N VAL A 323 0.32 -17.65 22.46
CA VAL A 323 1.38 -17.39 21.47
C VAL A 323 2.26 -16.31 22.08
N GLU A 324 3.52 -16.66 22.37
CA GLU A 324 4.52 -15.68 22.84
C GLU A 324 4.76 -14.64 21.75
N ASP A 325 5.00 -13.40 22.17
CA ASP A 325 5.37 -12.31 21.27
C ASP A 325 6.66 -12.69 20.53
N THR A 326 6.70 -12.38 19.23
CA THR A 326 7.82 -12.76 18.39
C THR A 326 9.00 -11.85 18.71
N ASP A 327 10.13 -12.42 19.13
CA ASP A 327 11.37 -11.67 19.30
C ASP A 327 11.88 -11.20 17.94
N MET A 328 11.56 -9.95 17.59
CA MET A 328 11.94 -9.30 16.34
C MET A 328 13.46 -9.12 16.22
N GLU A 329 14.20 -9.21 17.33
CA GLU A 329 15.67 -9.18 17.36
C GLU A 329 16.29 -10.58 17.29
N SER A 330 15.49 -11.63 17.12
CA SER A 330 16.01 -13.00 17.01
C SER A 330 16.60 -13.29 15.63
N ASN A 331 17.66 -14.11 15.59
CA ASN A 331 18.31 -14.52 14.35
C ASN A 331 17.34 -15.17 13.33
N PRO A 332 16.42 -16.06 13.72
CA PRO A 332 15.51 -16.67 12.77
C PRO A 332 14.58 -15.68 12.06
N VAL A 333 14.04 -14.71 12.80
CA VAL A 333 13.13 -13.69 12.28
C VAL A 333 13.88 -12.74 11.34
N ALA A 334 15.04 -12.24 11.77
CA ALA A 334 15.90 -11.40 10.93
C ALA A 334 16.32 -12.12 9.63
N GLY A 335 16.67 -13.41 9.73
CA GLY A 335 17.03 -14.24 8.58
C GLY A 335 15.87 -14.47 7.60
N GLU A 336 14.68 -14.76 8.12
CA GLU A 336 13.47 -14.95 7.30
C GLU A 336 13.08 -13.67 6.55
N SER A 337 12.94 -12.55 7.28
CA SER A 337 12.59 -11.25 6.70
C SER A 337 13.63 -10.77 5.67
N SER A 338 14.92 -10.97 5.97
CA SER A 338 15.99 -10.60 5.05
C SER A 338 16.01 -11.48 3.79
N LEU A 339 15.65 -12.76 3.89
CA LEU A 339 15.59 -13.65 2.74
C LEU A 339 14.50 -13.20 1.76
N ASP A 340 13.32 -12.88 2.29
CA ASP A 340 12.20 -12.36 1.52
C ASP A 340 12.59 -11.08 0.76
N ARG A 341 12.97 -10.02 1.50
CA ARG A 341 13.46 -8.75 0.95
C ARG A 341 14.57 -8.93 -0.09
N PHE A 342 15.55 -9.80 0.19
CA PHE A 342 16.64 -10.10 -0.75
C PHE A 342 16.15 -10.75 -2.05
N THR A 343 15.15 -11.63 -1.98
CA THR A 343 14.58 -12.28 -3.16
C THR A 343 13.70 -11.35 -3.97
N CYS A 344 12.85 -10.55 -3.31
CA CYS A 344 12.02 -9.52 -3.94
C CYS A 344 12.88 -8.49 -4.67
N ALA A 345 14.01 -8.10 -4.08
CA ALA A 345 14.89 -7.09 -4.65
C ALA A 345 15.72 -7.59 -5.87
N LEU A 346 16.33 -8.78 -5.77
CA LEU A 346 17.18 -9.29 -6.84
C LEU A 346 16.42 -10.03 -7.95
N GLY A 347 15.20 -10.49 -7.65
CA GLY A 347 14.34 -11.25 -8.56
C GLY A 347 14.66 -12.75 -8.59
N GLY A 348 13.61 -13.56 -8.73
CA GLY A 348 13.71 -15.02 -8.68
C GLY A 348 14.62 -15.65 -9.74
N LYS A 349 14.87 -15.01 -10.90
CA LYS A 349 15.84 -15.52 -11.89
C LYS A 349 17.26 -15.63 -11.33
N ALA A 350 17.66 -14.66 -10.50
CA ALA A 350 19.00 -14.61 -9.95
C ALA A 350 19.15 -15.50 -8.70
N VAL A 351 18.13 -15.56 -7.85
CA VAL A 351 18.23 -16.16 -6.51
C VAL A 351 17.73 -17.62 -6.47
N LEU A 352 16.60 -17.92 -7.12
CA LEU A 352 15.91 -19.22 -7.01
C LEU A 352 16.80 -20.42 -7.35
N PRO A 353 17.65 -20.42 -8.40
CA PRO A 353 18.51 -21.58 -8.72
C PRO A 353 19.45 -21.98 -7.58
N HIS A 354 19.91 -21.00 -6.81
CA HIS A 354 20.81 -21.21 -5.67
C HIS A 354 20.06 -21.69 -4.43
N ILE A 355 18.84 -21.19 -4.22
CA ILE A 355 17.94 -21.68 -3.17
C ILE A 355 17.55 -23.14 -3.41
N ILE A 356 17.16 -23.50 -4.65
CA ILE A 356 16.82 -24.87 -5.03
C ILE A 356 17.99 -25.83 -4.86
N ALA A 357 19.23 -25.36 -4.95
CA ALA A 357 20.42 -26.17 -4.67
C ALA A 357 20.65 -26.40 -3.17
N THR A 358 20.14 -25.52 -2.30
CA THR A 358 20.43 -25.48 -0.86
C THR A 358 19.32 -26.08 0.00
N ILE A 359 18.05 -25.86 -0.36
CA ILE A 359 16.88 -26.31 0.41
C ILE A 359 16.75 -27.86 0.48
N PRO A 360 16.89 -28.64 -0.61
CA PRO A 360 16.64 -30.08 -0.54
C PRO A 360 17.53 -30.83 0.48
N PRO A 361 18.86 -30.57 0.56
CA PRO A 361 19.69 -31.13 1.63
C PRO A 361 19.24 -30.76 3.04
N MET A 362 18.68 -29.54 3.24
CA MET A 362 18.17 -29.12 4.55
C MET A 362 16.89 -29.84 4.92
N LEU A 363 15.98 -30.08 3.96
CA LEU A 363 14.74 -30.86 4.15
C LEU A 363 15.02 -32.33 4.52
N GLU A 364 16.13 -32.90 4.05
CA GLU A 364 16.55 -34.27 4.39
C GLU A 364 17.40 -34.36 5.67
N HIS A 365 17.69 -33.23 6.32
CA HIS A 365 18.61 -33.19 7.46
C HIS A 365 18.01 -33.82 8.72
N ALA A 366 18.85 -34.46 9.54
CA ALA A 366 18.43 -35.16 10.74
C ALA A 366 17.95 -34.21 11.85
N ASP A 367 18.64 -33.08 12.01
CA ASP A 367 18.21 -32.00 12.91
C ASP A 367 16.97 -31.31 12.35
N TRP A 368 15.93 -31.21 13.18
CA TRP A 368 14.63 -30.65 12.81
C TRP A 368 14.73 -29.15 12.48
N ARG A 369 15.71 -28.42 13.05
CA ARG A 369 15.90 -26.98 12.81
C ARG A 369 16.19 -26.67 11.35
N TYR A 370 16.95 -27.53 10.68
CA TYR A 370 17.23 -27.40 9.26
C TYR A 370 15.99 -27.65 8.41
N ARG A 371 15.19 -28.67 8.75
CA ARG A 371 13.93 -28.95 8.04
C ARG A 371 12.93 -27.83 8.23
N HIS A 372 12.84 -27.28 9.44
CA HIS A 372 12.05 -26.09 9.76
C HIS A 372 12.48 -24.88 8.94
N ALA A 373 13.76 -24.48 9.03
CA ALA A 373 14.32 -23.34 8.30
C ALA A 373 14.11 -23.47 6.78
N ALA A 374 14.25 -24.68 6.24
CA ALA A 374 14.01 -24.94 4.82
C ALA A 374 12.55 -24.71 4.40
N LEU A 375 11.58 -25.06 5.25
CA LEU A 375 10.16 -24.82 4.99
C LEU A 375 9.81 -23.33 5.11
N MET A 376 10.33 -22.65 6.13
CA MET A 376 10.16 -21.19 6.28
C MET A 376 10.82 -20.43 5.12
N ALA A 377 11.96 -20.92 4.62
CA ALA A 377 12.60 -20.36 3.44
C ALA A 377 11.76 -20.56 2.17
N VAL A 378 11.01 -21.66 2.04
CA VAL A 378 10.04 -21.82 0.93
C VAL A 378 8.93 -20.78 1.02
N SER A 379 8.47 -20.45 2.23
CA SER A 379 7.51 -19.36 2.45
C SER A 379 8.10 -18.01 2.05
N ALA A 380 9.26 -17.65 2.60
CA ALA A 380 9.87 -16.33 2.42
C ALA A 380 10.25 -16.01 0.97
N ILE A 381 10.55 -17.02 0.14
CA ILE A 381 10.98 -16.77 -1.25
C ILE A 381 9.81 -16.72 -2.23
N ALA A 382 8.60 -17.06 -1.77
CA ALA A 382 7.46 -17.33 -2.64
C ALA A 382 7.01 -16.08 -3.41
N GLU A 383 6.96 -14.93 -2.74
CA GLU A 383 6.67 -13.61 -3.33
C GLU A 383 7.74 -13.22 -4.36
N GLY A 384 8.99 -13.03 -3.91
CA GLY A 384 10.09 -12.56 -4.76
C GLY A 384 10.49 -13.52 -5.90
N CYS A 385 10.12 -14.80 -5.81
CA CYS A 385 10.39 -15.81 -6.84
C CYS A 385 9.13 -16.32 -7.55
N ALA A 386 7.96 -15.71 -7.36
CA ALA A 386 6.67 -16.24 -7.83
C ALA A 386 6.70 -16.65 -9.32
N LYS A 387 7.13 -15.74 -10.21
CA LYS A 387 7.18 -15.97 -11.66
C LYS A 387 8.00 -17.22 -12.04
N GLN A 388 9.15 -17.45 -11.40
CA GLN A 388 10.04 -18.58 -11.71
C GLN A 388 9.68 -19.85 -10.93
N MET A 389 9.00 -19.73 -9.79
CA MET A 389 8.48 -20.85 -9.02
C MET A 389 7.21 -21.44 -9.62
N GLU A 390 6.37 -20.65 -10.32
CA GLU A 390 5.09 -21.13 -10.88
C GLU A 390 5.21 -22.43 -11.71
N PRO A 391 6.19 -22.57 -12.64
CA PRO A 391 6.37 -23.81 -13.40
C PRO A 391 6.84 -25.00 -12.55
N LEU A 392 7.48 -24.73 -11.41
CA LEU A 392 8.02 -25.72 -10.47
C LEU A 392 7.06 -26.03 -9.33
N LEU A 393 5.97 -25.28 -9.19
CA LEU A 393 5.09 -25.26 -8.03
C LEU A 393 4.56 -26.65 -7.68
N ALA A 394 4.28 -27.50 -8.68
CA ALA A 394 3.89 -28.89 -8.43
C ALA A 394 4.95 -29.70 -7.68
N ASN A 395 6.23 -29.53 -8.03
CA ASN A 395 7.35 -30.18 -7.34
C ASN A 395 7.55 -29.59 -5.94
N VAL A 396 7.36 -28.27 -5.78
CA VAL A 396 7.45 -27.60 -4.48
C VAL A 396 6.38 -28.15 -3.53
N VAL A 397 5.12 -28.19 -3.95
CA VAL A 397 4.02 -28.77 -3.16
C VAL A 397 4.30 -30.23 -2.83
N ASP A 398 4.75 -31.04 -3.79
CA ASP A 398 5.07 -32.46 -3.56
C ASP A 398 6.25 -32.67 -2.60
N SER A 399 7.14 -31.66 -2.46
CA SER A 399 8.26 -31.68 -1.52
C SER A 399 7.87 -31.21 -0.12
N VAL A 400 6.96 -30.23 -0.02
CA VAL A 400 6.50 -29.66 1.27
C VAL A 400 5.46 -30.56 1.95
N LEU A 401 4.48 -31.08 1.20
CA LEU A 401 3.32 -31.80 1.74
C LEU A 401 3.66 -32.97 2.69
N PRO A 402 4.71 -33.78 2.46
CA PRO A 402 5.09 -34.86 3.38
C PRO A 402 5.45 -34.38 4.80
N PHE A 403 5.89 -33.13 4.96
CA PHE A 403 6.30 -32.56 6.25
C PHE A 403 5.13 -32.25 7.19
N LEU A 404 3.89 -32.28 6.69
CA LEU A 404 2.69 -32.32 7.55
C LEU A 404 2.67 -33.56 8.47
N GLN A 405 3.47 -34.59 8.17
CA GLN A 405 3.61 -35.80 8.98
C GLN A 405 5.02 -35.94 9.61
N ASP A 406 5.81 -34.86 9.65
CA ASP A 406 7.14 -34.88 10.28
C ASP A 406 7.04 -35.25 11.78
N PRO A 407 7.99 -36.01 12.34
CA PRO A 407 7.99 -36.34 13.76
C PRO A 407 8.06 -35.12 14.68
N HIS A 408 8.60 -33.99 14.22
CA HIS A 408 8.77 -32.79 15.03
C HIS A 408 7.59 -31.81 14.85
N PRO A 409 6.94 -31.33 15.93
CA PRO A 409 5.79 -30.43 15.84
C PRO A 409 6.11 -29.10 15.15
N ARG A 410 7.27 -28.49 15.41
CA ARG A 410 7.66 -27.24 14.73
C ARG A 410 7.85 -27.42 13.22
N VAL A 411 8.27 -28.59 12.75
CA VAL A 411 8.41 -28.85 11.30
C VAL A 411 7.04 -29.01 10.65
N ARG A 412 6.10 -29.69 11.32
CA ARG A 412 4.69 -29.74 10.87
C ARG A 412 4.07 -28.34 10.81
N HIS A 413 4.35 -27.50 11.81
CA HIS A 413 3.95 -26.10 11.80
C HIS A 413 4.55 -25.33 10.61
N ALA A 414 5.86 -25.37 10.39
CA ALA A 414 6.48 -24.72 9.24
C ALA A 414 5.94 -25.24 7.89
N SER A 415 5.56 -26.52 7.81
CA SER A 415 4.91 -27.07 6.61
C SER A 415 3.51 -26.48 6.39
N CYS A 416 2.75 -26.20 7.44
CA CYS A 416 1.50 -25.47 7.34
C CYS A 416 1.75 -24.02 6.90
N ASN A 417 2.77 -23.35 7.46
CA ASN A 417 3.15 -21.99 7.09
C ASN A 417 3.45 -21.91 5.58
N ALA A 418 4.32 -22.79 5.07
CA ALA A 418 4.67 -22.85 3.66
C ALA A 418 3.45 -23.08 2.76
N LEU A 419 2.54 -23.99 3.12
CA LEU A 419 1.34 -24.23 2.31
C LEU A 419 0.35 -23.06 2.36
N GLY A 420 0.23 -22.37 3.50
CA GLY A 420 -0.59 -21.18 3.64
C GLY A 420 -0.04 -20.01 2.84
N GLN A 421 1.25 -19.73 2.96
CA GLN A 421 1.93 -18.66 2.22
C GLN A 421 1.90 -18.90 0.71
N LEU A 422 2.20 -20.13 0.27
CA LEU A 422 2.07 -20.51 -1.15
C LEU A 422 0.63 -20.38 -1.66
N ALA A 423 -0.39 -20.52 -0.79
CA ALA A 423 -1.76 -20.30 -1.19
C ALA A 423 -2.03 -18.82 -1.44
N THR A 424 -1.53 -17.92 -0.58
CA THR A 424 -1.62 -16.46 -0.74
C THR A 424 -0.88 -16.00 -1.99
N ASP A 425 0.43 -16.26 -2.10
CA ASP A 425 1.31 -15.65 -3.12
C ASP A 425 1.03 -16.15 -4.55
N PHE A 426 0.46 -17.35 -4.68
CA PHE A 426 0.09 -17.94 -5.97
C PHE A 426 -1.42 -17.98 -6.19
N THR A 427 -2.17 -17.11 -5.53
CA THR A 427 -3.62 -16.94 -5.74
C THR A 427 -3.92 -16.48 -7.16
N VAL A 428 -4.92 -16.99 -7.89
CA VAL A 428 -5.84 -18.12 -7.60
C VAL A 428 -5.33 -19.46 -8.17
N LEU A 429 -4.12 -19.49 -8.72
CA LEU A 429 -3.56 -20.63 -9.44
C LEU A 429 -3.32 -21.82 -8.51
N PHE A 430 -2.82 -21.56 -7.31
CA PHE A 430 -2.52 -22.58 -6.31
C PHE A 430 -3.79 -23.35 -5.94
N GLN A 431 -4.86 -22.61 -5.64
CA GLN A 431 -6.18 -23.15 -5.33
C GLN A 431 -6.68 -24.00 -6.48
N LYS A 432 -6.60 -23.51 -7.74
CA LYS A 432 -7.05 -24.24 -8.94
C LYS A 432 -6.29 -25.55 -9.20
N LYS A 433 -4.99 -25.61 -8.89
CA LYS A 433 -4.15 -26.77 -9.23
C LYS A 433 -4.01 -27.79 -8.11
N PHE A 434 -3.95 -27.35 -6.85
CA PHE A 434 -3.48 -28.18 -5.74
C PHE A 434 -4.52 -28.48 -4.66
N HIS A 435 -5.75 -27.97 -4.79
CA HIS A 435 -6.86 -28.22 -3.86
C HIS A 435 -7.03 -29.70 -3.49
N ALA A 436 -6.88 -30.62 -4.44
CA ALA A 436 -7.06 -32.06 -4.24
C ALA A 436 -5.99 -32.73 -3.38
N LYS A 437 -4.82 -32.10 -3.19
CA LYS A 437 -3.73 -32.60 -2.33
C LYS A 437 -3.65 -31.85 -1.01
N VAL A 438 -3.69 -30.51 -1.08
CA VAL A 438 -3.45 -29.62 0.06
C VAL A 438 -4.60 -29.69 1.07
N MET A 439 -5.85 -29.53 0.62
CA MET A 439 -7.00 -29.51 1.53
C MET A 439 -7.16 -30.81 2.33
N PRO A 440 -7.09 -32.02 1.71
CA PRO A 440 -7.13 -33.25 2.49
C PRO A 440 -5.96 -33.40 3.49
N GLY A 441 -4.77 -32.92 3.13
CA GLY A 441 -3.59 -32.95 4.01
C GLY A 441 -3.78 -32.09 5.26
N LEU A 442 -4.20 -30.84 5.08
CA LEU A 442 -4.49 -29.91 6.17
C LEU A 442 -5.64 -30.42 7.04
N VAL A 443 -6.73 -30.94 6.44
CA VAL A 443 -7.88 -31.48 7.18
C VAL A 443 -7.48 -32.70 8.01
N ASN A 444 -6.66 -33.59 7.47
CA ASN A 444 -6.15 -34.73 8.22
C ASN A 444 -5.29 -34.29 9.42
N LEU A 445 -4.39 -33.32 9.23
CA LEU A 445 -3.56 -32.80 10.31
C LEU A 445 -4.40 -32.13 11.40
N LEU A 446 -5.37 -31.31 11.00
CA LEU A 446 -6.34 -30.67 11.89
C LEU A 446 -7.08 -31.68 12.76
N LEU A 447 -7.45 -32.84 12.21
CA LEU A 447 -8.20 -33.88 12.94
C LEU A 447 -7.32 -34.76 13.83
N THR A 448 -6.07 -35.01 13.44
CA THR A 448 -5.23 -36.05 14.05
C THR A 448 -4.23 -35.51 15.06
N ASP A 449 -3.83 -34.25 14.98
CA ASP A 449 -2.74 -33.68 15.80
C ASP A 449 -3.22 -33.00 17.09
N SER A 450 -4.28 -33.54 17.71
CA SER A 450 -4.94 -32.93 18.86
C SER A 450 -4.06 -32.76 20.10
N ALA A 451 -2.90 -33.42 20.14
CA ALA A 451 -1.91 -33.31 21.21
C ALA A 451 -1.02 -32.06 21.09
N HIS A 452 -0.97 -31.41 19.92
CA HIS A 452 -0.10 -30.26 19.64
C HIS A 452 -0.95 -29.07 19.16
N PRO A 453 -1.60 -28.32 20.09
CA PRO A 453 -2.49 -27.20 19.78
C PRO A 453 -1.94 -26.19 18.77
N ARG A 454 -0.66 -25.81 18.86
CA ARG A 454 -0.05 -24.85 17.91
C ARG A 454 -0.05 -25.37 16.47
N VAL A 455 0.25 -26.65 16.27
CA VAL A 455 0.23 -27.26 14.93
C VAL A 455 -1.20 -27.35 14.39
N GLN A 456 -2.14 -27.75 15.26
CA GLN A 456 -3.56 -27.85 14.91
C GLN A 456 -4.14 -26.49 14.52
N ALA A 457 -3.85 -25.44 15.30
CA ALA A 457 -4.25 -24.07 14.98
C ALA A 457 -3.62 -23.60 13.66
N HIS A 458 -2.32 -23.82 13.46
CA HIS A 458 -1.65 -23.35 12.25
C HIS A 458 -2.09 -24.11 10.98
N ALA A 459 -2.52 -25.38 11.10
CA ALA A 459 -3.18 -26.09 9.99
C ALA A 459 -4.51 -25.44 9.59
N ALA A 460 -5.28 -24.94 10.58
CA ALA A 460 -6.50 -24.18 10.34
C ALA A 460 -6.19 -22.78 9.77
N ALA A 461 -5.12 -22.11 10.21
CA ALA A 461 -4.64 -20.86 9.62
C ALA A 461 -4.26 -21.02 8.13
N ALA A 462 -3.52 -22.07 7.77
CA ALA A 462 -3.22 -22.37 6.38
C ALA A 462 -4.48 -22.64 5.52
N MET A 463 -5.57 -23.14 6.12
CA MET A 463 -6.86 -23.27 5.42
C MET A 463 -7.54 -21.91 5.20
N VAL A 464 -7.37 -20.94 6.10
CA VAL A 464 -7.85 -19.57 5.90
C VAL A 464 -7.21 -19.00 4.64
N ASN A 465 -5.88 -18.97 4.56
CA ASN A 465 -5.16 -18.49 3.37
C ASN A 465 -5.56 -19.24 2.09
N PHE A 466 -5.84 -20.56 2.19
CA PHE A 466 -6.28 -21.33 1.03
C PHE A 466 -7.70 -20.96 0.57
N CYS A 467 -8.60 -20.67 1.50
CA CYS A 467 -10.00 -20.37 1.21
C CYS A 467 -10.22 -18.88 0.87
N GLU A 468 -9.39 -17.99 1.40
CA GLU A 468 -9.34 -16.58 1.04
C GLU A 468 -9.05 -16.46 -0.46
N ASP A 469 -9.83 -15.62 -1.14
CA ASP A 469 -9.83 -15.43 -2.60
C ASP A 469 -10.00 -16.70 -3.47
N CYS A 470 -10.38 -17.83 -2.86
CA CYS A 470 -10.61 -19.08 -3.57
C CYS A 470 -11.94 -19.03 -4.34
N PRO A 471 -11.96 -19.27 -5.65
CA PRO A 471 -13.21 -19.35 -6.39
C PRO A 471 -14.20 -20.38 -5.78
N PRO A 472 -15.47 -20.01 -5.51
CA PRO A 472 -16.42 -20.88 -4.80
C PRO A 472 -16.60 -22.28 -5.43
N LYS A 473 -16.44 -22.39 -6.75
CA LYS A 473 -16.54 -23.65 -7.50
C LYS A 473 -15.43 -24.66 -7.17
N ILE A 474 -14.28 -24.21 -6.66
CA ILE A 474 -13.11 -25.06 -6.34
C ILE A 474 -13.30 -25.74 -4.98
N ILE A 475 -13.82 -25.00 -4.01
CA ILE A 475 -14.08 -25.46 -2.65
C ILE A 475 -15.33 -26.34 -2.55
N GLU A 476 -16.34 -26.11 -3.40
CA GLU A 476 -17.63 -26.82 -3.39
C GLU A 476 -17.55 -28.36 -3.22
N PRO A 477 -16.66 -29.11 -3.92
CA PRO A 477 -16.53 -30.56 -3.76
C PRO A 477 -16.03 -31.02 -2.38
N TYR A 478 -15.38 -30.12 -1.63
CA TYR A 478 -14.76 -30.42 -0.33
C TYR A 478 -15.60 -29.95 0.85
N LEU A 479 -16.60 -29.08 0.62
CA LEU A 479 -17.37 -28.44 1.67
C LEU A 479 -17.94 -29.43 2.69
N ASP A 480 -18.50 -30.56 2.26
CA ASP A 480 -19.07 -31.55 3.20
C ASP A 480 -18.00 -32.10 4.14
N SER A 481 -16.86 -32.55 3.61
CA SER A 481 -15.76 -33.10 4.42
C SER A 481 -15.09 -32.04 5.30
N LEU A 482 -14.97 -30.81 4.79
CA LEU A 482 -14.34 -29.70 5.52
C LEU A 482 -15.23 -29.27 6.68
N VAL A 483 -16.53 -29.09 6.44
CA VAL A 483 -17.50 -28.72 7.47
C VAL A 483 -17.64 -29.82 8.51
N ASP A 484 -17.65 -31.09 8.11
CA ASP A 484 -17.63 -32.23 9.04
C ASP A 484 -16.39 -32.18 9.96
N ALA A 485 -15.21 -31.88 9.40
CA ALA A 485 -13.99 -31.77 10.19
C ALA A 485 -14.04 -30.58 11.16
N LEU A 486 -14.44 -29.41 10.68
CA LEU A 486 -14.53 -28.19 11.49
C LEU A 486 -15.57 -28.31 12.61
N GLU A 487 -16.73 -28.93 12.38
CA GLU A 487 -17.73 -29.16 13.43
C GLU A 487 -17.21 -30.11 14.52
N ASN A 488 -16.51 -31.18 14.11
CA ASN A 488 -15.92 -32.14 15.06
C ASN A 488 -14.87 -31.47 15.95
N VAL A 489 -13.98 -30.67 15.36
CA VAL A 489 -12.93 -29.95 16.09
C VAL A 489 -13.54 -28.87 16.98
N LEU A 490 -14.49 -28.07 16.46
CA LEU A 490 -15.22 -27.07 17.23
C LEU A 490 -15.86 -27.68 18.49
N SER A 491 -16.57 -28.80 18.33
CA SER A 491 -17.23 -29.50 19.43
C SER A 491 -16.22 -30.02 20.47
N SER A 492 -15.13 -30.65 20.01
CA SER A 492 -14.08 -31.16 20.90
C SER A 492 -13.37 -30.03 21.66
N LYS A 493 -13.04 -28.93 20.98
CA LYS A 493 -12.31 -27.81 21.57
C LYS A 493 -13.19 -26.95 22.47
N LEU A 494 -14.49 -26.85 22.19
CA LEU A 494 -15.45 -26.27 23.13
C LEU A 494 -15.52 -27.08 24.43
N GLU A 495 -15.51 -28.41 24.37
CA GLU A 495 -15.43 -29.23 25.58
C GLU A 495 -14.11 -29.04 26.36
N GLU A 496 -12.98 -28.89 25.64
CA GLU A 496 -11.67 -28.62 26.26
C GLU A 496 -11.64 -27.24 26.93
N LEU A 497 -12.18 -26.20 26.29
CA LEU A 497 -12.34 -24.87 26.88
C LEU A 497 -13.11 -24.96 28.21
N LEU A 498 -14.26 -25.64 28.22
CA LEU A 498 -15.10 -25.76 29.42
C LEU A 498 -14.43 -26.57 30.55
N LYS A 499 -13.55 -27.52 30.22
CA LYS A 499 -12.88 -28.39 31.20
C LYS A 499 -11.53 -27.85 31.70
N ARG A 500 -10.78 -27.18 30.82
CA ARG A 500 -9.37 -26.83 31.01
C ARG A 500 -9.03 -25.36 30.72
N GLY A 501 -9.91 -24.61 30.08
CA GLY A 501 -9.69 -23.20 29.73
C GLY A 501 -8.81 -22.97 28.50
N VAL A 502 -8.53 -24.00 27.70
CA VAL A 502 -7.69 -23.92 26.48
C VAL A 502 -8.50 -23.29 25.33
N LYS A 503 -7.96 -22.25 24.67
CA LYS A 503 -8.66 -21.44 23.68
C LYS A 503 -8.00 -21.39 22.29
N LEU A 504 -6.68 -21.59 22.17
CA LEU A 504 -5.91 -21.33 20.94
C LEU A 504 -6.51 -21.93 19.66
N VAL A 505 -6.76 -23.25 19.67
CA VAL A 505 -7.30 -23.94 18.49
C VAL A 505 -8.73 -23.50 18.20
N LEU A 506 -9.52 -23.27 19.25
CA LEU A 506 -10.91 -22.85 19.12
C LEU A 506 -11.00 -21.48 18.44
N GLU A 507 -10.14 -20.54 18.85
CA GLU A 507 -10.02 -19.22 18.24
C GLU A 507 -9.75 -19.32 16.73
N GLN A 508 -8.75 -20.12 16.33
CA GLN A 508 -8.41 -20.24 14.92
C GLN A 508 -9.45 -20.99 14.09
N VAL A 509 -10.09 -22.01 14.66
CA VAL A 509 -11.16 -22.77 13.99
C VAL A 509 -12.38 -21.89 13.71
N LEU A 510 -12.71 -20.94 14.60
CA LEU A 510 -13.79 -19.98 14.35
C LEU A 510 -13.51 -19.10 13.13
N THR A 511 -12.29 -18.55 13.04
CA THR A 511 -11.85 -17.79 11.85
C THR A 511 -11.93 -18.64 10.60
N THR A 512 -11.46 -19.89 10.66
CA THR A 512 -11.51 -20.83 9.52
C THR A 512 -12.93 -21.14 9.07
N ILE A 513 -13.86 -21.37 10.00
CA ILE A 513 -15.28 -21.54 9.67
C ILE A 513 -15.84 -20.28 9.02
N ALA A 514 -15.46 -19.10 9.51
CA ALA A 514 -15.92 -17.82 8.99
C ALA A 514 -15.47 -17.62 7.53
N THR A 515 -14.19 -17.83 7.23
CA THR A 515 -13.64 -17.75 5.88
C THR A 515 -14.28 -18.77 4.95
N VAL A 516 -14.40 -20.04 5.37
CA VAL A 516 -15.07 -21.08 4.57
C VAL A 516 -16.51 -20.71 4.25
N ALA A 517 -17.24 -20.11 5.20
CA ALA A 517 -18.61 -19.66 4.97
C ALA A 517 -18.66 -18.51 3.97
N ASP A 518 -17.80 -17.50 4.13
CA ASP A 518 -17.71 -16.34 3.25
C ASP A 518 -17.40 -16.77 1.81
N THR A 519 -16.39 -17.62 1.60
CA THR A 519 -16.04 -18.19 0.28
C THR A 519 -17.16 -19.06 -0.32
N ALA A 520 -17.91 -19.80 0.52
CA ALA A 520 -18.97 -20.68 0.03
C ALA A 520 -20.26 -19.94 -0.34
N GLU A 521 -20.47 -18.75 0.22
CA GLU A 521 -21.65 -17.90 0.06
C GLU A 521 -22.96 -18.71 0.27
N SER A 522 -23.91 -18.60 -0.67
CA SER A 522 -25.19 -19.31 -0.66
C SER A 522 -25.08 -20.85 -0.54
N ARG A 523 -23.94 -21.44 -0.90
CA ARG A 523 -23.71 -22.89 -0.73
C ARG A 523 -23.59 -23.30 0.74
N PHE A 524 -23.31 -22.35 1.64
CA PHE A 524 -23.18 -22.60 3.07
C PHE A 524 -24.55 -22.75 3.79
N ILE A 525 -25.66 -22.39 3.14
CA ILE A 525 -27.02 -22.46 3.73
C ILE A 525 -27.32 -23.83 4.35
N LYS A 526 -26.87 -24.92 3.71
CA LYS A 526 -27.09 -26.30 4.20
C LYS A 526 -26.38 -26.63 5.52
N TYR A 527 -25.38 -25.84 5.92
CA TYR A 527 -24.56 -26.10 7.11
C TYR A 527 -24.87 -25.15 8.27
N TYR A 528 -25.59 -24.06 8.01
CA TYR A 528 -25.91 -23.02 8.98
C TYR A 528 -26.33 -23.55 10.35
N ASP A 529 -27.28 -24.49 10.36
CA ASP A 529 -27.89 -25.03 11.58
C ASP A 529 -26.92 -25.92 12.42
N ARG A 530 -25.78 -26.33 11.84
CA ARG A 530 -24.74 -27.13 12.51
C ARG A 530 -23.87 -26.27 13.44
N PHE A 531 -23.61 -25.02 13.07
CA PHE A 531 -22.67 -24.15 13.79
C PHE A 531 -23.36 -23.11 14.68
N MET A 532 -24.44 -22.49 14.19
CA MET A 532 -25.03 -21.31 14.84
C MET A 532 -25.39 -21.52 16.32
N PRO A 533 -25.93 -22.67 16.77
CA PRO A 533 -26.19 -22.91 18.19
C PRO A 533 -24.92 -22.84 19.07
N SER A 534 -23.83 -23.47 18.63
CA SER A 534 -22.55 -23.49 19.34
C SER A 534 -21.91 -22.11 19.38
N LEU A 535 -21.97 -21.37 18.27
CA LEU A 535 -21.47 -19.99 18.19
C LEU A 535 -22.21 -19.05 19.15
N LYS A 536 -23.55 -19.11 19.17
CA LYS A 536 -24.36 -18.34 20.13
C LYS A 536 -24.01 -18.71 21.58
N TYR A 537 -23.78 -19.99 21.86
CA TYR A 537 -23.35 -20.43 23.19
C TYR A 537 -22.00 -19.82 23.57
N ILE A 538 -20.99 -19.86 22.71
CA ILE A 538 -19.68 -19.25 22.97
C ILE A 538 -19.84 -17.75 23.22
N PHE A 539 -20.57 -17.05 22.35
CA PHE A 539 -20.78 -15.61 22.46
C PHE A 539 -21.47 -15.20 23.78
N GLN A 540 -22.41 -16.01 24.26
CA GLN A 540 -23.12 -15.80 25.53
C GLN A 540 -22.27 -16.06 26.78
N ASN A 541 -21.32 -17.02 26.72
CA ASN A 541 -20.65 -17.55 27.92
C ASN A 541 -19.17 -17.14 28.03
N ALA A 542 -18.49 -16.80 26.93
CA ALA A 542 -17.08 -16.40 26.92
C ALA A 542 -16.88 -14.92 27.33
N THR A 543 -17.37 -14.54 28.51
CA THR A 543 -17.38 -13.13 28.98
C THR A 543 -16.17 -12.72 29.82
N GLN A 544 -15.27 -13.65 30.13
CA GLN A 544 -14.07 -13.40 30.94
C GLN A 544 -13.01 -12.66 30.11
N LYS A 545 -12.11 -11.89 30.78
CA LYS A 545 -11.07 -11.10 30.10
C LYS A 545 -10.18 -11.97 29.18
N ASP A 546 -9.76 -13.14 29.67
CA ASP A 546 -8.88 -14.06 28.93
C ASP A 546 -9.52 -14.68 27.67
N TYR A 547 -10.85 -14.61 27.54
CA TYR A 547 -11.59 -15.09 26.37
C TYR A 547 -12.07 -13.96 25.48
N ARG A 548 -11.51 -12.75 25.66
CA ARG A 548 -12.02 -11.60 24.93
C ARG A 548 -11.82 -11.75 23.43
N LEU A 549 -10.63 -12.16 23.00
CA LEU A 549 -10.31 -12.46 21.61
C LEU A 549 -11.19 -13.57 21.02
N LEU A 550 -11.30 -14.71 21.71
CA LEU A 550 -12.21 -15.81 21.35
C LEU A 550 -13.63 -15.32 21.06
N ARG A 551 -14.18 -14.48 21.93
CA ARG A 551 -15.53 -13.94 21.77
C ARG A 551 -15.61 -12.99 20.57
N GLY A 552 -14.59 -12.17 20.32
CA GLY A 552 -14.45 -11.33 19.12
C GLY A 552 -14.49 -12.16 17.83
N LYS A 553 -13.64 -13.18 17.72
CA LYS A 553 -13.62 -14.12 16.60
C LYS A 553 -14.94 -14.87 16.42
N THR A 554 -15.65 -15.17 17.52
CA THR A 554 -17.00 -15.77 17.48
C THR A 554 -18.01 -14.80 16.87
N ILE A 555 -17.98 -13.52 17.27
CA ILE A 555 -18.85 -12.46 16.74
C ILE A 555 -18.63 -12.32 15.23
N GLU A 556 -17.37 -12.28 14.80
CA GLU A 556 -17.01 -12.26 13.39
C GLU A 556 -17.56 -13.48 12.64
N CYS A 557 -17.32 -14.69 13.15
CA CYS A 557 -17.80 -15.93 12.55
C CYS A 557 -19.33 -15.93 12.36
N ILE A 558 -20.09 -15.50 13.38
CA ILE A 558 -21.56 -15.37 13.30
C ILE A 558 -21.94 -14.39 12.19
N SER A 559 -21.28 -13.22 12.14
CA SER A 559 -21.60 -12.16 11.19
C SER A 559 -21.28 -12.54 9.73
N LEU A 560 -20.15 -13.22 9.48
CA LEU A 560 -19.75 -13.69 8.15
C LEU A 560 -20.63 -14.84 7.67
N ILE A 561 -20.96 -15.81 8.54
CA ILE A 561 -21.96 -16.85 8.21
C ILE A 561 -23.29 -16.19 7.85
N GLY A 562 -23.73 -15.18 8.61
CA GLY A 562 -24.96 -14.45 8.34
C GLY A 562 -24.95 -13.74 6.99
N LEU A 563 -23.80 -13.19 6.60
CA LEU A 563 -23.61 -12.54 5.30
C LEU A 563 -23.66 -13.55 4.16
N ALA A 564 -22.94 -14.67 4.29
CA ALA A 564 -22.86 -15.73 3.29
C ALA A 564 -24.22 -16.37 2.98
N VAL A 565 -25.02 -16.67 4.01
CA VAL A 565 -26.34 -17.32 3.83
C VAL A 565 -27.45 -16.33 3.45
N GLY A 566 -27.20 -15.04 3.57
CA GLY A 566 -28.15 -13.96 3.29
C GLY A 566 -29.25 -13.77 4.34
N ALA A 567 -29.98 -12.66 4.18
CA ALA A 567 -30.98 -12.20 5.15
C ALA A 567 -32.08 -13.24 5.43
N GLU A 568 -32.58 -13.94 4.41
CA GLU A 568 -33.70 -14.88 4.56
C GLU A 568 -33.38 -16.00 5.57
N LYS A 569 -32.16 -16.56 5.52
CA LYS A 569 -31.74 -17.63 6.43
C LYS A 569 -31.28 -17.11 7.79
N PHE A 570 -30.67 -15.93 7.85
CA PHE A 570 -30.10 -15.37 9.08
C PHE A 570 -31.11 -14.66 10.00
N LEU A 571 -32.14 -14.01 9.45
CA LEU A 571 -33.10 -13.19 10.20
C LEU A 571 -33.78 -13.88 11.41
N PRO A 572 -34.11 -15.19 11.39
CA PRO A 572 -34.67 -15.88 12.55
C PRO A 572 -33.78 -15.81 13.81
N ASP A 573 -32.45 -15.83 13.63
CA ASP A 573 -31.47 -15.73 14.72
C ASP A 573 -30.94 -14.30 14.92
N ALA A 574 -31.11 -13.42 13.92
CA ALA A 574 -30.61 -12.05 13.95
C ALA A 574 -31.09 -11.27 15.18
N SER A 575 -32.34 -11.44 15.62
CA SER A 575 -32.84 -10.72 16.80
C SER A 575 -32.08 -11.09 18.08
N GLU A 576 -31.75 -12.38 18.27
CA GLU A 576 -30.98 -12.85 19.43
C GLU A 576 -29.53 -12.35 19.34
N VAL A 577 -28.89 -12.50 18.17
CA VAL A 577 -27.52 -12.04 17.94
C VAL A 577 -27.39 -10.53 18.16
N MET A 578 -28.34 -9.74 17.64
CA MET A 578 -28.37 -8.29 17.81
C MET A 578 -28.56 -7.90 19.29
N GLN A 579 -29.39 -8.62 20.04
CA GLN A 579 -29.53 -8.38 21.48
C GLN A 579 -28.22 -8.66 22.24
N LEU A 580 -27.47 -9.70 21.86
CA LEU A 580 -26.18 -10.02 22.45
C LEU A 580 -25.11 -8.98 22.11
N LEU A 581 -25.07 -8.51 20.86
CA LEU A 581 -24.19 -7.42 20.43
C LEU A 581 -24.51 -6.12 21.18
N LEU A 582 -25.80 -5.74 21.25
CA LEU A 582 -26.25 -4.57 22.00
C LEU A 582 -25.87 -4.68 23.48
N LYS A 583 -26.11 -5.83 24.12
CA LYS A 583 -25.74 -6.06 25.51
C LYS A 583 -24.24 -5.88 25.72
N THR A 584 -23.43 -6.45 24.84
CA THR A 584 -21.97 -6.33 24.88
C THR A 584 -21.53 -4.88 24.76
N GLN A 585 -22.15 -4.12 23.85
CA GLN A 585 -21.87 -2.71 23.65
C GLN A 585 -22.33 -1.83 24.82
N THR A 586 -23.44 -2.15 25.49
CA THR A 586 -23.93 -1.39 26.65
C THR A 586 -23.14 -1.69 27.92
N ASP A 587 -22.64 -2.92 28.05
CA ASP A 587 -21.77 -3.34 29.16
C ASP A 587 -20.32 -2.84 28.96
N ALA A 588 -20.01 -2.20 27.82
CA ALA A 588 -18.69 -1.68 27.43
C ALA A 588 -18.15 -0.52 28.27
N SER A 589 -18.91 0.00 29.25
CA SER A 589 -18.38 1.00 30.19
C SER A 589 -17.20 0.49 31.04
N ASP A 590 -16.92 -0.82 30.98
CA ASP A 590 -15.80 -1.51 31.63
C ASP A 590 -14.73 -2.01 30.63
N PHE A 591 -14.74 -1.54 29.36
CA PHE A 591 -13.68 -1.87 28.41
C PHE A 591 -12.46 -0.97 28.64
N ASP A 592 -11.29 -1.61 28.65
CA ASP A 592 -10.00 -0.93 28.58
C ASP A 592 -9.89 -0.32 27.15
N ASP A 593 -9.15 0.77 26.95
CA ASP A 593 -9.10 1.43 25.63
C ASP A 593 -8.55 0.52 24.51
N ASP A 594 -7.76 -0.50 24.85
CA ASP A 594 -7.15 -1.49 23.94
C ASP A 594 -7.83 -2.88 24.02
N ASP A 595 -9.14 -2.95 24.30
CA ASP A 595 -9.85 -4.24 24.36
C ASP A 595 -9.96 -4.91 22.97
N PRO A 596 -9.45 -6.15 22.79
CA PRO A 596 -9.40 -6.80 21.48
C PRO A 596 -10.78 -7.12 20.90
N GLN A 597 -11.88 -7.03 21.64
CA GLN A 597 -13.24 -7.22 21.10
C GLN A 597 -13.76 -6.05 20.27
N VAL A 598 -13.20 -4.85 20.44
CA VAL A 598 -13.77 -3.62 19.88
C VAL A 598 -13.76 -3.66 18.35
N SER A 599 -12.65 -4.04 17.73
CA SER A 599 -12.51 -4.18 16.28
C SER A 599 -13.53 -5.17 15.70
N TYR A 600 -13.63 -6.36 16.28
CA TYR A 600 -14.59 -7.39 15.85
C TYR A 600 -16.04 -6.94 15.99
N LEU A 601 -16.38 -6.19 17.04
CA LEU A 601 -17.73 -5.62 17.21
C LEU A 601 -18.03 -4.60 16.12
N ILE A 602 -17.10 -3.69 15.84
CA ILE A 602 -17.23 -2.65 14.80
C ILE A 602 -17.48 -3.30 13.43
N SER A 603 -16.66 -4.28 13.05
CA SER A 603 -16.80 -5.01 11.78
C SER A 603 -18.09 -5.82 11.69
N ALA A 604 -18.49 -6.47 12.79
CA ALA A 604 -19.74 -7.23 12.82
C ALA A 604 -20.96 -6.33 12.65
N TRP A 605 -20.97 -5.12 13.23
CA TRP A 605 -22.08 -4.19 13.04
C TRP A 605 -22.29 -3.78 11.57
N ALA A 606 -21.23 -3.57 10.81
CA ALA A 606 -21.36 -3.26 9.39
C ALA A 606 -21.86 -4.45 8.57
N ARG A 607 -21.39 -5.67 8.87
CA ARG A 607 -21.92 -6.90 8.25
C ARG A 607 -23.41 -7.06 8.58
N MET A 608 -23.82 -6.81 9.83
CA MET A 608 -25.24 -6.80 10.23
C MET A 608 -26.04 -5.72 9.48
N CYS A 609 -25.47 -4.53 9.26
CA CYS A 609 -26.07 -3.48 8.47
C CYS A 609 -26.31 -3.91 7.02
N LYS A 610 -25.32 -4.56 6.38
CA LYS A 610 -25.44 -5.08 5.02
C LYS A 610 -26.52 -6.18 4.91
N ILE A 611 -26.65 -7.05 5.93
CA ILE A 611 -27.64 -8.13 5.95
C ILE A 611 -29.06 -7.59 6.20
N ILE A 612 -29.23 -6.72 7.20
CA ILE A 612 -30.54 -6.21 7.64
C ILE A 612 -31.04 -5.08 6.72
N GLY A 613 -30.14 -4.32 6.11
CA GLY A 613 -30.46 -3.20 5.24
C GLY A 613 -31.11 -2.05 6.01
N LYS A 614 -32.18 -1.46 5.44
CA LYS A 614 -32.83 -0.25 5.98
C LYS A 614 -33.38 -0.39 7.40
N ASP A 615 -33.74 -1.61 7.81
CA ASP A 615 -34.23 -1.87 9.18
C ASP A 615 -33.10 -1.74 10.23
N PHE A 616 -31.84 -1.62 9.81
CA PHE A 616 -30.70 -1.43 10.70
C PHE A 616 -30.67 -0.03 11.33
N VAL A 617 -31.35 0.97 10.73
CA VAL A 617 -31.36 2.37 11.20
C VAL A 617 -31.71 2.50 12.68
N GLN A 618 -32.59 1.62 13.20
CA GLN A 618 -32.98 1.61 14.62
C GLN A 618 -31.82 1.33 15.60
N TYR A 619 -30.73 0.73 15.14
CA TYR A 619 -29.56 0.38 15.95
C TYR A 619 -28.45 1.44 15.90
N LEU A 620 -28.46 2.36 14.93
CA LEU A 620 -27.46 3.42 14.79
C LEU A 620 -27.22 4.24 16.08
N PRO A 621 -28.22 4.58 16.91
CA PRO A 621 -27.98 5.32 18.14
C PRO A 621 -27.04 4.62 19.14
N VAL A 622 -26.94 3.28 19.06
CA VAL A 622 -26.06 2.47 19.92
C VAL A 622 -24.75 2.15 19.22
N VAL A 623 -24.78 1.93 17.90
CA VAL A 623 -23.63 1.52 17.09
C VAL A 623 -22.71 2.70 16.75
N MET A 624 -23.25 3.88 16.49
CA MET A 624 -22.46 5.02 16.03
C MET A 624 -21.48 5.59 17.07
N PRO A 625 -21.84 5.76 18.36
CA PRO A 625 -20.91 6.31 19.34
C PRO A 625 -19.52 5.62 19.43
N PRO A 626 -19.40 4.28 19.52
CA PRO A 626 -18.10 3.61 19.54
C PRO A 626 -17.35 3.73 18.21
N VAL A 627 -18.03 3.60 17.07
CA VAL A 627 -17.42 3.75 15.73
C VAL A 627 -16.83 5.15 15.56
N LEU A 628 -17.57 6.18 15.98
CA LEU A 628 -17.10 7.57 15.93
C LEU A 628 -15.93 7.81 16.90
N LYS A 629 -15.91 7.16 18.08
CA LYS A 629 -14.76 7.22 19.00
C LYS A 629 -13.51 6.62 18.35
N ALA A 630 -13.62 5.42 17.77
CA ALA A 630 -12.52 4.73 17.11
C ALA A 630 -11.97 5.51 15.90
N ALA A 631 -12.85 6.02 15.04
CA ALA A 631 -12.45 6.86 13.90
C ALA A 631 -11.74 8.17 14.33
N GLN A 632 -11.95 8.63 15.56
CA GLN A 632 -11.32 9.82 16.13
C GLN A 632 -10.08 9.54 16.99
N ILE A 633 -9.62 8.28 17.10
CA ILE A 633 -8.37 7.96 17.79
C ILE A 633 -7.26 8.83 17.22
N LYS A 634 -6.54 9.49 18.13
CA LYS A 634 -5.36 10.29 17.80
C LYS A 634 -4.15 9.43 18.16
N PRO A 635 -3.27 9.11 17.21
CA PRO A 635 -2.05 8.40 17.53
C PRO A 635 -1.24 9.24 18.51
N GLU A 636 -0.65 8.56 19.50
CA GLU A 636 0.34 9.18 20.35
C GLU A 636 1.61 9.37 19.53
N VAL A 637 2.14 10.58 19.52
CA VAL A 637 3.40 10.90 18.83
C VAL A 637 4.41 11.38 19.85
N ALA A 638 5.62 10.86 19.77
CA ALA A 638 6.72 11.20 20.66
C ALA A 638 7.91 11.63 19.83
N LEU A 639 8.49 12.77 20.16
CA LEU A 639 9.78 13.17 19.61
C LEU A 639 10.84 12.87 20.69
N LEU A 640 11.56 11.78 20.50
CA LEU A 640 12.53 11.27 21.45
C LEU A 640 13.94 11.74 21.08
N ASP A 641 14.69 12.12 22.10
CA ASP A 641 16.10 12.46 22.00
C ASP A 641 16.91 11.23 22.43
N LEU A 642 17.85 10.75 21.61
CA LEU A 642 18.60 9.50 21.84
C LEU A 642 19.43 9.52 23.14
N ASP A 643 19.74 10.72 23.64
CA ASP A 643 20.46 10.94 24.90
C ASP A 643 19.54 10.96 26.15
N ASP A 644 18.21 10.79 26.00
CA ASP A 644 17.26 10.72 27.11
C ASP A 644 17.26 9.33 27.78
N PRO A 645 17.45 9.21 29.11
CA PRO A 645 17.24 7.94 29.81
C PRO A 645 15.83 7.36 29.68
N GLN A 646 14.82 8.19 29.37
CA GLN A 646 13.45 7.74 29.09
C GLN A 646 13.31 7.04 27.74
N HIS A 647 14.29 7.18 26.83
CA HIS A 647 14.29 6.53 25.51
C HIS A 647 14.21 5.00 25.61
N GLN A 648 14.88 4.41 26.60
CA GLN A 648 14.87 2.96 26.82
C GLN A 648 13.46 2.44 27.19
N ASN A 649 12.67 3.24 27.90
CA ASN A 649 11.34 2.82 28.36
C ASN A 649 10.26 2.82 27.25
N VAL A 650 10.47 3.53 26.13
CA VAL A 650 9.50 3.60 25.02
C VAL A 650 9.84 2.59 23.92
N ASN A 651 11.12 2.27 23.70
CA ASN A 651 11.52 1.20 22.77
C ASN A 651 11.12 -0.21 23.26
N GLU A 652 10.84 -0.39 24.56
CA GLU A 652 10.39 -1.67 25.14
C GLU A 652 8.87 -1.92 25.00
N ASP A 653 8.10 -0.97 24.45
CA ASP A 653 6.66 -1.12 24.20
C ASP A 653 6.42 -1.46 22.72
N ASP A 654 6.05 -2.71 22.43
CA ASP A 654 5.85 -3.29 21.08
C ASP A 654 4.82 -2.53 20.21
N GLY A 655 4.12 -1.54 20.76
CA GLY A 655 3.16 -0.70 20.05
C GLY A 655 3.73 0.60 19.46
N TRP A 656 5.05 0.84 19.48
CA TRP A 656 5.67 2.06 18.94
C TRP A 656 6.58 1.78 17.74
N GLU A 657 6.37 2.54 16.66
CA GLU A 657 7.28 2.58 15.52
C GLU A 657 8.04 3.90 15.49
N PHE A 658 9.33 3.85 15.15
CA PHE A 658 10.21 5.01 15.17
C PHE A 658 10.86 5.27 13.82
N VAL A 659 10.81 6.52 13.38
CA VAL A 659 11.55 7.04 12.22
C VAL A 659 12.66 7.96 12.73
N ASN A 660 13.90 7.78 12.25
CA ASN A 660 15.00 8.67 12.62
C ASN A 660 14.82 10.05 11.96
N LEU A 661 14.94 11.12 12.75
CA LEU A 661 15.03 12.50 12.29
C LEU A 661 16.48 12.99 12.50
N GLY A 662 17.35 12.57 11.58
CA GLY A 662 18.81 12.73 11.71
C GLY A 662 19.40 11.94 12.88
N GLU A 663 20.64 12.26 13.28
CA GLU A 663 21.38 11.47 14.28
C GLU A 663 20.97 11.68 15.75
N GLN A 664 20.07 12.61 16.06
CA GLN A 664 19.81 13.00 17.47
C GLN A 664 18.35 12.84 17.92
N GLN A 665 17.42 12.70 16.97
CA GLN A 665 15.99 12.67 17.26
C GLN A 665 15.34 11.47 16.57
N LYS A 666 14.38 10.85 17.26
CA LYS A 666 13.48 9.85 16.71
C LYS A 666 12.06 10.37 16.79
N PHE A 667 11.32 10.23 15.70
CA PHE A 667 9.89 10.43 15.68
C PHE A 667 9.20 9.09 15.89
N GLY A 668 8.64 8.90 17.08
CA GLY A 668 7.85 7.73 17.44
C GLY A 668 6.37 7.94 17.19
N ILE A 669 5.70 6.93 16.68
CA ILE A 669 4.25 6.87 16.55
C ILE A 669 3.78 5.59 17.25
N LYS A 670 2.78 5.74 18.13
CA LYS A 670 2.10 4.57 18.68
C LYS A 670 1.13 4.01 17.64
N THR A 671 1.41 2.81 17.13
CA THR A 671 0.60 2.13 16.11
C THR A 671 -0.65 1.46 16.67
N ALA A 672 -0.68 1.23 17.99
CA ALA A 672 -1.86 0.72 18.68
C ALA A 672 -3.11 1.58 18.38
N GLY A 673 -4.17 0.93 17.90
CA GLY A 673 -5.44 1.57 17.54
C GLY A 673 -5.48 2.23 16.15
N LEU A 674 -4.39 2.24 15.37
CA LEU A 674 -4.43 2.69 13.97
C LEU A 674 -5.30 1.77 13.09
N GLU A 675 -5.20 0.45 13.30
CA GLU A 675 -6.05 -0.54 12.64
C GLU A 675 -7.53 -0.39 13.02
N ASP A 676 -7.81 -0.12 14.31
CA ASP A 676 -9.17 0.14 14.78
C ASP A 676 -9.75 1.42 14.15
N LYS A 677 -8.92 2.45 14.00
CA LYS A 677 -9.26 3.69 13.30
C LYS A 677 -9.56 3.43 11.82
N SER A 678 -8.70 2.68 11.14
CA SER A 678 -8.87 2.28 9.74
C SER A 678 -10.18 1.52 9.53
N THR A 679 -10.38 0.46 10.32
CA THR A 679 -11.61 -0.35 10.35
C THR A 679 -12.85 0.53 10.60
N ALA A 680 -12.82 1.40 11.61
CA ALA A 680 -13.94 2.29 11.91
C ALA A 680 -14.26 3.25 10.76
N CYS A 681 -13.25 3.77 10.06
CA CYS A 681 -13.46 4.59 8.88
C CYS A 681 -14.14 3.79 7.76
N GLN A 682 -13.71 2.56 7.51
CA GLN A 682 -14.31 1.69 6.48
C GLN A 682 -15.77 1.40 6.82
N MET A 683 -16.08 1.18 8.10
CA MET A 683 -17.46 0.96 8.53
C MET A 683 -18.34 2.18 8.30
N LEU A 684 -17.82 3.40 8.50
CA LEU A 684 -18.55 4.64 8.21
C LEU A 684 -18.87 4.77 6.72
N VAL A 685 -17.96 4.34 5.83
CA VAL A 685 -18.23 4.23 4.38
C VAL A 685 -19.39 3.26 4.13
N HIS A 686 -19.33 2.06 4.71
CA HIS A 686 -20.40 1.06 4.55
C HIS A 686 -21.76 1.57 5.04
N TYR A 687 -21.83 2.19 6.22
CA TYR A 687 -23.10 2.73 6.71
C TYR A 687 -23.67 3.81 5.78
N ALA A 688 -22.83 4.73 5.29
CA ALA A 688 -23.27 5.75 4.34
C ALA A 688 -23.76 5.14 3.02
N ARG A 689 -23.02 4.15 2.47
CA ARG A 689 -23.35 3.49 1.21
C ARG A 689 -24.63 2.67 1.27
N GLU A 690 -24.79 1.85 2.31
CA GLU A 690 -25.91 0.92 2.44
C GLU A 690 -27.20 1.59 2.92
N LEU A 691 -27.11 2.53 3.88
CA LEU A 691 -28.30 3.13 4.50
C LEU A 691 -28.79 4.39 3.78
N LYS A 692 -27.93 5.07 3.02
CA LYS A 692 -28.26 6.26 2.23
C LYS A 692 -29.02 7.30 3.05
N ASP A 693 -30.28 7.54 2.70
CA ASP A 693 -31.22 8.44 3.37
C ASP A 693 -31.39 8.15 4.88
N GLY A 694 -31.20 6.90 5.30
CA GLY A 694 -31.21 6.50 6.72
C GLY A 694 -29.99 6.95 7.53
N PHE A 695 -28.91 7.40 6.90
CA PHE A 695 -27.67 7.83 7.57
C PHE A 695 -27.56 9.35 7.73
N VAL A 696 -28.54 10.10 7.24
CA VAL A 696 -28.51 11.58 7.13
C VAL A 696 -28.21 12.31 8.45
N ASP A 697 -28.64 11.76 9.58
CA ASP A 697 -28.47 12.38 10.90
C ASP A 697 -27.02 12.35 11.40
N TYR A 698 -26.18 11.48 10.81
CA TYR A 698 -24.77 11.35 11.15
C TYR A 698 -23.84 12.00 10.12
N THR A 699 -24.35 12.33 8.93
CA THR A 699 -23.54 12.77 7.79
C THR A 699 -22.65 13.97 8.12
N GLU A 700 -23.19 15.02 8.78
CA GLU A 700 -22.38 16.20 9.13
C GLU A 700 -21.23 15.86 10.08
N GLN A 701 -21.49 15.01 11.07
CA GLN A 701 -20.49 14.60 12.05
C GLN A 701 -19.40 13.77 11.38
N VAL A 702 -19.78 12.83 10.51
CA VAL A 702 -18.84 11.96 9.81
C VAL A 702 -17.99 12.75 8.82
N VAL A 703 -18.56 13.70 8.09
CA VAL A 703 -17.78 14.59 7.20
C VAL A 703 -16.72 15.37 7.98
N LYS A 704 -17.06 15.89 9.16
CA LYS A 704 -16.09 16.60 10.03
C LYS A 704 -14.97 15.71 10.57
N ILE A 705 -15.16 14.39 10.57
CA ILE A 705 -14.13 13.41 10.94
C ILE A 705 -13.29 13.04 9.71
N MET A 706 -13.95 12.67 8.60
CA MET A 706 -13.30 12.13 7.42
C MET A 706 -12.43 13.16 6.69
N VAL A 707 -12.87 14.41 6.57
CA VAL A 707 -12.12 15.42 5.80
C VAL A 707 -10.70 15.66 6.37
N PRO A 708 -10.48 15.84 7.69
CA PRO A 708 -9.14 15.88 8.25
C PRO A 708 -8.29 14.62 8.02
N LEU A 709 -8.94 13.45 7.88
CA LEU A 709 -8.25 12.18 7.68
C LEU A 709 -7.67 12.00 6.29
N LEU A 710 -8.04 12.83 5.32
CA LEU A 710 -7.36 12.91 4.01
C LEU A 710 -5.86 13.25 4.15
N LYS A 711 -5.47 13.88 5.26
CA LYS A 711 -4.08 14.28 5.57
C LYS A 711 -3.46 13.45 6.70
N PHE A 712 -4.02 12.27 6.95
CA PHE A 712 -3.51 11.34 7.96
C PHE A 712 -2.39 10.48 7.39
N TYR A 713 -1.20 11.07 7.21
CA TYR A 713 -0.04 10.43 6.57
C TYR A 713 0.56 9.24 7.34
N PHE A 714 -0.03 8.86 8.47
CA PHE A 714 0.39 7.69 9.25
C PHE A 714 -0.23 6.39 8.73
N HIS A 715 -1.26 6.46 7.88
CA HIS A 715 -1.91 5.28 7.32
C HIS A 715 -2.61 5.62 5.99
N ASP A 716 -2.18 4.99 4.91
CA ASP A 716 -2.75 5.04 3.55
C ASP A 716 -4.24 4.68 3.48
N THR A 717 -4.65 3.54 4.04
CA THR A 717 -6.01 3.03 3.99
C THR A 717 -6.98 3.99 4.67
N VAL A 718 -6.58 4.66 5.75
CA VAL A 718 -7.38 5.72 6.39
C VAL A 718 -7.64 6.88 5.43
N ARG A 719 -6.63 7.31 4.66
CA ARG A 719 -6.76 8.38 3.66
C ARG A 719 -7.64 7.98 2.48
N VAL A 720 -7.41 6.79 1.92
CA VAL A 720 -8.22 6.20 0.84
C VAL A 720 -9.69 6.09 1.27
N THR A 721 -9.93 5.51 2.44
CA THR A 721 -11.28 5.34 3.01
C THR A 721 -11.95 6.68 3.31
N ALA A 722 -11.19 7.66 3.81
CA ALA A 722 -11.70 9.01 4.02
C ALA A 722 -12.17 9.62 2.70
N ALA A 723 -11.39 9.47 1.61
CA ALA A 723 -11.79 9.90 0.27
C ALA A 723 -13.02 9.13 -0.23
N GLU A 724 -13.03 7.79 -0.17
CA GLU A 724 -14.16 6.95 -0.60
C GLU A 724 -15.48 7.34 0.09
N SER A 725 -15.42 7.77 1.35
CA SER A 725 -16.61 8.16 2.12
C SER A 725 -17.36 9.38 1.55
N LEU A 726 -16.65 10.32 0.93
CA LEU A 726 -17.16 11.64 0.57
C LEU A 726 -18.35 11.61 -0.40
N PRO A 727 -18.29 10.90 -1.55
CA PRO A 727 -19.43 10.81 -2.46
C PRO A 727 -20.65 10.15 -1.80
N HIS A 728 -20.45 9.13 -0.95
CA HIS A 728 -21.54 8.47 -0.22
C HIS A 728 -22.18 9.39 0.82
N LEU A 729 -21.38 10.18 1.53
CA LEU A 729 -21.89 11.17 2.48
C LEU A 729 -22.68 12.27 1.76
N LEU A 730 -22.19 12.77 0.62
CA LEU A 730 -22.93 13.71 -0.22
C LEU A 730 -24.27 13.13 -0.70
N GLU A 731 -24.29 11.85 -1.10
CA GLU A 731 -25.53 11.15 -1.48
C GLU A 731 -26.53 11.09 -0.31
N CYS A 732 -26.07 10.79 0.91
CA CYS A 732 -26.90 10.82 2.12
C CYS A 732 -27.48 12.22 2.38
N ALA A 733 -26.68 13.27 2.15
CA ALA A 733 -27.06 14.66 2.42
C ALA A 733 -28.12 15.21 1.46
N LYS A 734 -28.29 14.63 0.26
CA LYS A 734 -29.27 15.09 -0.75
C LYS A 734 -30.69 15.21 -0.19
N VAL A 735 -31.09 14.33 0.72
CA VAL A 735 -32.45 14.35 1.31
C VAL A 735 -32.74 15.62 2.13
N ARG A 736 -31.71 16.36 2.58
CA ARG A 736 -31.86 17.65 3.29
C ARG A 736 -31.92 18.87 2.36
N GLY A 737 -31.71 18.67 1.05
CA GLY A 737 -31.80 19.71 0.02
C GLY A 737 -30.49 20.44 -0.30
N ASP A 738 -30.52 21.21 -1.38
CA ASP A 738 -29.34 21.78 -2.07
C ASP A 738 -28.50 22.71 -1.20
N GLU A 739 -29.10 23.46 -0.26
CA GLU A 739 -28.37 24.37 0.63
C GLU A 739 -27.45 23.59 1.58
N TYR A 740 -27.97 22.53 2.19
CA TYR A 740 -27.20 21.66 3.09
C TYR A 740 -26.10 20.93 2.31
N LEU A 741 -26.42 20.43 1.12
CA LEU A 741 -25.46 19.79 0.22
C LEU A 741 -24.32 20.74 -0.18
N SER A 742 -24.65 21.99 -0.54
CA SER A 742 -23.66 23.01 -0.92
C SER A 742 -22.73 23.39 0.23
N GLN A 743 -23.26 23.51 1.46
CA GLN A 743 -22.45 23.81 2.63
C GLN A 743 -21.47 22.66 2.93
N MET A 744 -21.94 21.43 2.82
CA MET A 744 -21.11 20.25 3.04
C MET A 744 -20.03 20.10 1.96
N TRP A 745 -20.39 20.30 0.70
CA TRP A 745 -19.43 20.29 -0.41
C TRP A 745 -18.36 21.37 -0.27
N SER A 746 -18.74 22.60 0.13
CA SER A 746 -17.77 23.69 0.33
C SER A 746 -16.70 23.36 1.38
N PHE A 747 -17.06 22.58 2.41
CA PHE A 747 -16.12 22.08 3.41
C PHE A 747 -15.22 20.95 2.87
N ILE A 748 -15.74 20.12 1.97
CA ILE A 748 -15.02 18.97 1.39
C ILE A 748 -14.07 19.40 0.27
N ALA A 749 -14.54 20.20 -0.68
CA ALA A 749 -13.89 20.43 -1.96
C ALA A 749 -12.46 20.96 -1.82
N THR A 750 -12.28 21.99 -0.98
CA THR A 750 -10.97 22.63 -0.76
C THR A 750 -9.96 21.66 -0.16
N GLU A 751 -10.39 20.87 0.83
CA GLU A 751 -9.51 19.94 1.54
C GLU A 751 -9.17 18.72 0.68
N LEU A 752 -10.12 18.21 -0.11
CA LEU A 752 -9.87 17.11 -1.04
C LEU A 752 -8.89 17.52 -2.15
N LEU A 753 -9.08 18.69 -2.78
CA LEU A 753 -8.14 19.20 -3.79
C LEU A 753 -6.74 19.44 -3.20
N THR A 754 -6.66 20.05 -2.02
CA THR A 754 -5.37 20.26 -1.34
C THR A 754 -4.68 18.95 -0.98
N SER A 755 -5.45 17.89 -0.69
CA SER A 755 -4.90 16.58 -0.39
C SER A 755 -4.37 15.90 -1.66
N ILE A 756 -5.10 15.95 -2.78
CA ILE A 756 -4.61 15.47 -4.10
C ILE A 756 -3.30 16.17 -4.51
N GLU A 757 -3.19 17.48 -4.26
CA GLU A 757 -2.00 18.28 -4.59
C GLU A 757 -0.76 17.87 -3.78
N ARG A 758 -0.94 17.45 -2.51
CA ARG A 758 0.15 17.26 -1.54
C ARG A 758 0.36 15.82 -1.11
N GLU A 759 -0.37 14.89 -1.72
CA GLU A 759 -0.31 13.47 -1.41
C GLU A 759 1.08 12.90 -1.76
N PRO A 760 1.86 12.41 -0.77
CA PRO A 760 3.20 11.87 -1.02
C PRO A 760 3.21 10.51 -1.74
N GLU A 761 2.14 9.71 -1.61
CA GLU A 761 2.07 8.37 -2.20
C GLU A 761 1.26 8.38 -3.50
N GLU A 762 1.95 8.14 -4.62
CA GLU A 762 1.32 8.17 -5.96
C GLU A 762 0.19 7.13 -6.13
N ALA A 763 0.22 6.03 -5.36
CA ALA A 763 -0.85 5.03 -5.35
C ALA A 763 -2.16 5.53 -4.69
N VAL A 764 -2.09 6.53 -3.79
CA VAL A 764 -3.26 7.09 -3.09
C VAL A 764 -3.92 8.23 -3.89
N VAL A 765 -3.14 8.97 -4.68
CA VAL A 765 -3.60 10.04 -5.59
C VAL A 765 -4.82 9.62 -6.44
N PRO A 766 -4.80 8.49 -7.19
CA PRO A 766 -5.93 8.11 -8.03
C PRO A 766 -7.22 7.85 -7.25
N GLU A 767 -7.13 7.30 -6.04
CA GLU A 767 -8.31 7.06 -5.18
C GLU A 767 -8.97 8.38 -4.74
N MET A 768 -8.16 9.40 -4.41
CA MET A 768 -8.68 10.73 -4.10
C MET A 768 -9.29 11.42 -5.33
N MET A 769 -8.68 11.27 -6.51
CA MET A 769 -9.20 11.80 -7.76
C MET A 769 -10.51 11.13 -8.19
N GLU A 770 -10.62 9.81 -8.02
CA GLU A 770 -11.85 9.06 -8.24
C GLU A 770 -12.96 9.52 -7.30
N SER A 771 -12.65 9.70 -6.01
CA SER A 771 -13.60 10.25 -5.05
C SER A 771 -14.11 11.63 -5.48
N PHE A 772 -13.20 12.50 -5.96
CA PHE A 772 -13.58 13.82 -6.48
C PHE A 772 -14.50 13.71 -7.71
N ALA A 773 -14.19 12.82 -8.67
CA ALA A 773 -15.03 12.56 -9.84
C ALA A 773 -16.45 12.09 -9.43
N LYS A 774 -16.54 11.11 -8.51
CA LYS A 774 -17.83 10.63 -7.97
C LYS A 774 -18.59 11.74 -7.23
N CYS A 775 -17.90 12.63 -6.51
CA CYS A 775 -18.53 13.78 -5.88
C CYS A 775 -19.17 14.72 -6.92
N ILE A 776 -18.49 14.99 -8.05
CA ILE A 776 -19.06 15.77 -9.16
C ILE A 776 -20.34 15.11 -9.67
N GLU A 777 -20.32 13.79 -9.91
CA GLU A 777 -21.49 13.04 -10.37
C GLU A 777 -22.68 13.14 -9.40
N VAL A 778 -22.40 13.00 -8.10
CA VAL A 778 -23.41 13.10 -7.05
C VAL A 778 -24.00 14.51 -7.00
N LEU A 779 -23.17 15.55 -7.08
CA LEU A 779 -23.61 16.94 -6.97
C LEU A 779 -24.41 17.42 -8.19
N GLY A 780 -23.98 17.06 -9.40
CA GLY A 780 -24.56 17.60 -10.62
C GLY A 780 -24.34 19.11 -10.78
N ILE A 781 -25.27 19.79 -11.46
CA ILE A 781 -25.12 21.20 -11.85
C ILE A 781 -25.38 22.14 -10.67
N GLY A 782 -24.48 23.10 -10.45
CA GLY A 782 -24.72 24.28 -9.61
C GLY A 782 -23.97 24.33 -8.28
N HIS A 783 -23.24 23.27 -7.93
CA HIS A 783 -22.48 23.20 -6.67
C HIS A 783 -20.97 23.43 -6.84
N LEU A 784 -20.45 23.39 -8.07
CA LEU A 784 -19.05 23.66 -8.37
C LEU A 784 -18.80 25.17 -8.49
N ALA A 785 -18.04 25.72 -7.53
CA ALA A 785 -17.64 27.12 -7.57
C ALA A 785 -16.53 27.34 -8.62
N PRO A 786 -16.44 28.53 -9.25
CA PRO A 786 -15.37 28.84 -10.21
C PRO A 786 -13.96 28.70 -9.64
N ASP A 787 -13.75 29.03 -8.36
CA ASP A 787 -12.45 28.90 -7.70
C ASP A 787 -12.05 27.42 -7.55
N THR A 788 -13.01 26.54 -7.25
CA THR A 788 -12.80 25.09 -7.19
C THR A 788 -12.37 24.54 -8.54
N LEU A 789 -13.02 24.95 -9.63
CA LEU A 789 -12.64 24.55 -10.99
C LEU A 789 -11.26 25.08 -11.37
N THR A 790 -10.91 26.30 -10.93
CA THR A 790 -9.59 26.87 -11.20
C THR A 790 -8.49 26.07 -10.50
N GLN A 791 -8.67 25.73 -9.22
CA GLN A 791 -7.73 24.91 -8.47
C GLN A 791 -7.63 23.49 -9.06
N LEU A 792 -8.76 22.87 -9.41
CA LEU A 792 -8.78 21.57 -10.09
C LEU A 792 -7.98 21.59 -11.40
N GLY A 793 -8.17 22.62 -12.22
CA GLY A 793 -7.44 22.76 -13.49
C GLY A 793 -5.93 22.85 -13.29
N GLN A 794 -5.48 23.60 -12.27
CA GLN A 794 -4.06 23.66 -11.92
C GLN A 794 -3.52 22.29 -11.48
N ILE A 795 -4.22 21.58 -10.60
CA ILE A 795 -3.81 20.26 -10.12
C ILE A 795 -3.73 19.25 -11.27
N MET A 796 -4.72 19.24 -12.16
CA MET A 796 -4.71 18.36 -13.34
C MET A 796 -3.55 18.70 -14.28
N HIS A 797 -3.26 19.99 -14.47
CA HIS A 797 -2.12 20.43 -15.27
C HIS A 797 -0.79 19.95 -14.67
N ASP A 798 -0.59 20.16 -13.37
CA ASP A 798 0.63 19.77 -12.66
C ASP A 798 0.82 18.24 -12.70
N LYS A 799 -0.25 17.46 -12.53
CA LYS A 799 -0.19 15.99 -12.66
C LYS A 799 0.17 15.53 -14.08
N LEU A 800 -0.31 16.21 -15.12
CA LEU A 800 0.06 15.92 -16.52
C LEU A 800 1.50 16.36 -16.87
N GLU A 801 2.02 17.39 -16.20
CA GLU A 801 3.43 17.78 -16.29
C GLU A 801 4.32 16.72 -15.63
N GLN A 802 4.01 16.33 -14.39
CA GLN A 802 4.70 15.27 -13.65
C GLN A 802 4.69 13.93 -14.42
N HIS A 803 3.57 13.55 -15.03
CA HIS A 803 3.49 12.38 -15.93
C HIS A 803 4.51 12.47 -17.07
N SER A 804 4.67 13.65 -17.68
CA SER A 804 5.65 13.86 -18.75
C SER A 804 7.09 13.80 -18.24
N GLU A 805 7.36 14.31 -17.04
CA GLU A 805 8.68 14.28 -16.40
C GLU A 805 9.09 12.85 -16.04
N ARG A 806 8.24 12.11 -15.33
CA ARG A 806 8.46 10.70 -14.98
C ARG A 806 8.65 9.82 -16.20
N GLN A 807 7.91 10.08 -17.28
CA GLN A 807 8.14 9.41 -18.55
C GLN A 807 9.57 9.64 -19.09
N HIS A 808 10.11 10.86 -18.96
CA HIS A 808 11.47 11.19 -19.35
C HIS A 808 12.51 10.51 -18.43
N GLU A 809 12.27 10.52 -17.12
CA GLU A 809 13.12 9.84 -16.14
C GLU A 809 13.19 8.33 -16.42
N ARG A 810 12.06 7.67 -16.71
CA ARG A 810 12.06 6.25 -17.13
C ARG A 810 12.87 6.03 -18.40
N HIS A 811 12.83 6.96 -19.35
CA HIS A 811 13.66 6.87 -20.55
C HIS A 811 15.16 6.98 -20.22
N ASP A 812 15.53 7.88 -19.31
CA ASP A 812 16.91 8.04 -18.86
C ASP A 812 17.40 6.84 -18.04
N LYS A 813 16.56 6.27 -17.17
CA LYS A 813 16.83 5.02 -16.44
C LYS A 813 17.11 3.85 -17.40
N ARG A 814 16.41 3.76 -18.54
CA ARG A 814 16.69 2.76 -19.60
C ARG A 814 18.05 2.95 -20.29
N ASN A 815 18.62 4.16 -20.21
CA ASN A 815 19.94 4.47 -20.75
C ASN A 815 21.08 4.30 -19.71
N ASP A 816 20.77 3.99 -18.44
CA ASP A 816 21.77 3.75 -17.39
C ASP A 816 22.59 2.47 -17.71
N GLU A 817 23.87 2.47 -17.32
CA GLU A 817 24.77 1.32 -17.56
C GLU A 817 24.36 0.06 -16.80
N ASP A 818 23.64 0.21 -15.69
CA ASP A 818 23.11 -0.87 -14.87
C ASP A 818 21.73 -1.35 -15.35
N TYR A 819 21.10 -0.76 -16.38
CA TYR A 819 19.82 -1.23 -16.93
C TYR A 819 19.82 -2.73 -17.29
N ASP A 820 18.83 -3.47 -16.80
CA ASP A 820 18.59 -4.87 -17.12
C ASP A 820 17.09 -5.20 -17.16
N GLU A 821 16.74 -6.46 -17.39
CA GLU A 821 15.35 -6.90 -17.56
C GLU A 821 14.50 -6.68 -16.31
N GLU A 822 15.04 -6.87 -15.11
CA GLU A 822 14.30 -6.67 -13.86
C GLU A 822 14.09 -5.17 -13.58
N VAL A 823 15.05 -4.31 -13.97
CA VAL A 823 14.83 -2.85 -13.95
C VAL A 823 13.69 -2.47 -14.90
N GLU A 824 13.60 -3.06 -16.09
CA GLU A 824 12.49 -2.79 -17.01
C GLU A 824 11.12 -3.18 -16.41
N GLU A 825 11.04 -4.26 -15.64
CA GLU A 825 9.80 -4.64 -14.93
C GLU A 825 9.38 -3.55 -13.94
N GLY A 826 10.28 -3.05 -13.09
CA GLY A 826 9.95 -1.96 -12.16
C GLY A 826 9.58 -0.64 -12.88
N LEU A 827 10.23 -0.34 -14.01
CA LEU A 827 9.85 0.81 -14.85
C LEU A 827 8.45 0.64 -15.49
N GLN A 828 8.02 -0.60 -15.72
CA GLN A 828 6.70 -0.90 -16.22
C GLN A 828 5.65 -0.73 -15.11
N ASP A 829 5.93 -1.12 -13.87
CA ASP A 829 5.05 -0.88 -12.72
C ASP A 829 4.88 0.63 -12.44
N GLU A 830 5.98 1.40 -12.51
CA GLU A 830 5.95 2.88 -12.47
C GLU A 830 5.07 3.44 -13.61
N HIS A 831 5.14 2.82 -14.80
CA HIS A 831 4.34 3.23 -15.95
C HIS A 831 2.84 2.94 -15.76
N GLU A 832 2.49 1.79 -15.19
CA GLU A 832 1.11 1.40 -14.90
C GLU A 832 0.47 2.33 -13.85
N THR A 833 1.24 2.73 -12.83
CA THR A 833 0.80 3.72 -11.83
C THR A 833 0.49 5.08 -12.49
N ASP A 834 1.35 5.54 -13.39
CA ASP A 834 1.13 6.76 -14.17
C ASP A 834 -0.11 6.66 -15.07
N GLU A 835 -0.32 5.52 -15.71
CA GLU A 835 -1.51 5.27 -16.53
C GLU A 835 -2.78 5.29 -15.68
N TYR A 836 -2.73 4.79 -14.45
CA TYR A 836 -3.86 4.84 -13.52
C TYR A 836 -4.19 6.27 -13.09
N ILE A 837 -3.19 7.11 -12.79
CA ILE A 837 -3.42 8.54 -12.53
C ILE A 837 -4.04 9.23 -13.76
N LEU A 838 -3.54 8.93 -14.95
CA LEU A 838 -4.06 9.48 -16.20
C LEU A 838 -5.51 9.04 -16.46
N SER A 839 -5.89 7.81 -16.11
CA SER A 839 -7.29 7.38 -16.18
C SER A 839 -8.18 8.21 -15.26
N LYS A 840 -7.71 8.62 -14.08
CA LYS A 840 -8.49 9.47 -13.16
C LYS A 840 -8.62 10.92 -13.61
N VAL A 841 -7.65 11.43 -14.38
CA VAL A 841 -7.82 12.69 -15.13
C VAL A 841 -8.99 12.56 -16.10
N SER A 842 -9.08 11.43 -16.80
CA SER A 842 -10.22 11.13 -17.69
C SER A 842 -11.53 11.00 -16.92
N ASP A 843 -11.57 10.30 -15.78
CA ASP A 843 -12.78 10.14 -14.95
C ASP A 843 -13.34 11.47 -14.46
N ILE A 844 -12.47 12.42 -14.07
CA ILE A 844 -12.89 13.78 -13.67
C ILE A 844 -13.52 14.51 -14.86
N MET A 845 -12.90 14.43 -16.05
CA MET A 845 -13.45 15.03 -17.26
C MET A 845 -14.78 14.40 -17.66
N HIS A 846 -14.88 13.08 -17.58
CA HIS A 846 -16.11 12.33 -17.81
C HIS A 846 -17.23 12.83 -16.88
N ALA A 847 -16.97 12.88 -15.57
CA ALA A 847 -17.94 13.34 -14.58
C ALA A 847 -18.41 14.78 -14.86
N LEU A 848 -17.50 15.68 -15.23
CA LEU A 848 -17.83 17.05 -15.63
C LEU A 848 -18.70 17.08 -16.89
N PHE A 849 -18.34 16.35 -17.95
CA PHE A 849 -19.12 16.33 -19.18
C PHE A 849 -20.51 15.69 -18.99
N LYS A 850 -20.57 14.55 -18.31
CA LYS A 850 -21.82 13.83 -18.01
C LYS A 850 -22.84 14.69 -17.26
N THR A 851 -22.37 15.45 -16.28
CA THR A 851 -23.24 16.28 -15.45
C THR A 851 -23.50 17.67 -16.01
N HIS A 852 -22.47 18.36 -16.51
CA HIS A 852 -22.54 19.78 -16.91
C HIS A 852 -22.68 19.99 -18.42
N LYS A 853 -22.38 18.99 -19.25
CA LYS A 853 -22.48 19.04 -20.71
C LYS A 853 -21.73 20.26 -21.27
N GLU A 854 -22.41 21.08 -22.08
CA GLU A 854 -21.86 22.30 -22.69
C GLU A 854 -21.34 23.33 -21.65
N ILE A 855 -21.81 23.28 -20.40
CA ILE A 855 -21.35 24.19 -19.33
C ILE A 855 -19.89 23.89 -18.95
N ALA A 856 -19.40 22.67 -19.15
CA ALA A 856 -18.02 22.29 -18.86
C ALA A 856 -17.00 22.82 -19.89
N LEU A 857 -17.46 23.28 -21.07
CA LEU A 857 -16.58 23.67 -22.18
C LEU A 857 -15.55 24.76 -21.85
N PRO A 858 -15.86 25.82 -21.08
CA PRO A 858 -14.85 26.83 -20.72
C PRO A 858 -13.73 26.30 -19.82
N PHE A 859 -14.01 25.28 -19.00
CA PHE A 859 -12.98 24.59 -18.22
C PHE A 859 -12.16 23.66 -19.14
N PHE A 860 -12.82 22.87 -19.98
CA PHE A 860 -12.16 22.04 -20.98
C PHE A 860 -11.22 22.83 -21.90
N GLU A 861 -11.62 24.04 -22.32
CA GLU A 861 -10.79 24.92 -23.15
C GLU A 861 -9.46 25.32 -22.50
N GLN A 862 -9.40 25.38 -21.17
CA GLN A 862 -8.16 25.66 -20.43
C GLN A 862 -7.22 24.47 -20.46
N MET A 863 -7.76 23.25 -20.34
CA MET A 863 -7.02 21.98 -20.34
C MET A 863 -6.71 21.44 -21.74
N LEU A 864 -7.37 21.97 -22.77
CA LEU A 864 -7.26 21.52 -24.15
C LEU A 864 -5.81 21.39 -24.66
N PRO A 865 -4.87 22.32 -24.37
CA PRO A 865 -3.46 22.17 -24.77
C PRO A 865 -2.81 20.89 -24.23
N ASP A 866 -3.11 20.52 -22.98
CA ASP A 866 -2.55 19.34 -22.34
C ASP A 866 -3.10 18.06 -22.96
N PHE A 867 -4.40 18.00 -23.21
CA PHE A 867 -5.03 16.86 -23.89
C PHE A 867 -4.54 16.69 -25.33
N CYS A 868 -4.31 17.80 -26.05
CA CYS A 868 -3.70 17.75 -27.38
C CYS A 868 -2.26 17.23 -27.35
N LYS A 869 -1.48 17.53 -26.29
CA LYS A 869 -0.11 17.05 -26.11
C LYS A 869 -0.06 15.52 -25.97
N LEU A 870 -1.02 14.94 -25.24
CA LEU A 870 -1.16 13.49 -25.04
C LEU A 870 -1.50 12.76 -26.35
N MET A 871 -2.32 13.36 -27.22
CA MET A 871 -2.76 12.76 -28.48
C MET A 871 -1.67 12.76 -29.58
N THR A 872 -0.50 13.36 -29.35
CA THR A 872 0.53 13.44 -30.39
C THR A 872 1.07 12.04 -30.75
N PRO A 873 1.35 11.74 -32.04
CA PRO A 873 1.75 10.39 -32.46
C PRO A 873 3.06 9.86 -31.85
N GLN A 874 3.87 10.73 -31.24
CA GLN A 874 5.12 10.37 -30.57
C GLN A 874 4.91 9.89 -29.13
N ARG A 875 3.72 10.12 -28.55
CA ARG A 875 3.39 9.70 -27.18
C ARG A 875 3.10 8.19 -27.10
N PRO A 876 3.17 7.58 -25.91
CA PRO A 876 2.78 6.20 -25.66
C PRO A 876 1.33 5.91 -26.07
N ALA A 877 1.00 4.63 -26.21
CA ALA A 877 -0.36 4.21 -26.58
C ALA A 877 -1.40 4.66 -25.54
N SER A 878 -1.11 4.51 -24.25
CA SER A 878 -1.98 4.93 -23.15
C SER A 878 -2.27 6.43 -23.12
N ASP A 879 -1.27 7.28 -23.33
CA ASP A 879 -1.48 8.73 -23.50
C ASP A 879 -2.50 9.02 -24.60
N ARG A 880 -2.33 8.37 -25.77
CA ARG A 880 -3.23 8.57 -26.91
C ARG A 880 -4.63 8.01 -26.63
N GLN A 881 -4.71 6.85 -25.99
CA GLN A 881 -5.97 6.22 -25.59
C GLN A 881 -6.77 7.16 -24.67
N TRP A 882 -6.19 7.58 -23.55
CA TRP A 882 -6.91 8.42 -22.58
C TRP A 882 -7.23 9.80 -23.14
N ALA A 883 -6.37 10.36 -23.98
CA ALA A 883 -6.71 11.57 -24.72
C ALA A 883 -7.95 11.36 -25.59
N LEU A 884 -8.03 10.26 -26.35
CA LEU A 884 -9.20 9.93 -27.17
C LEU A 884 -10.46 9.78 -26.30
N CYS A 885 -10.39 9.06 -25.17
CA CYS A 885 -11.51 8.91 -24.24
C CYS A 885 -12.10 10.27 -23.79
N ILE A 886 -11.24 11.24 -23.47
CA ILE A 886 -11.68 12.61 -23.10
C ILE A 886 -12.41 13.31 -24.26
N PHE A 887 -11.97 13.12 -25.50
CA PHE A 887 -12.66 13.67 -26.68
C PHE A 887 -13.92 12.89 -27.05
N ASP A 888 -14.00 11.61 -26.69
CA ASP A 888 -15.19 10.80 -26.85
C ASP A 888 -16.30 11.30 -25.91
N ASP A 889 -15.96 11.64 -24.66
CA ASP A 889 -16.88 12.30 -23.72
C ASP A 889 -17.34 13.67 -24.23
N LEU A 890 -16.44 14.45 -24.84
CA LEU A 890 -16.81 15.71 -25.49
C LEU A 890 -17.87 15.48 -26.56
N LEU A 891 -17.69 14.48 -27.43
CA LEU A 891 -18.64 14.12 -28.49
C LEU A 891 -19.99 13.67 -27.92
N GLU A 892 -19.95 12.76 -26.95
CA GLU A 892 -21.13 12.13 -26.36
C GLU A 892 -22.01 13.13 -25.60
N TYR A 893 -21.41 13.96 -24.74
CA TYR A 893 -22.17 14.81 -23.83
C TYR A 893 -22.43 16.22 -24.34
N THR A 894 -21.70 16.69 -25.36
CA THR A 894 -21.92 18.02 -25.97
C THR A 894 -22.49 17.97 -27.39
N GLY A 895 -22.59 16.77 -27.98
CA GLY A 895 -23.28 16.55 -29.25
C GLY A 895 -22.78 17.49 -30.36
N PRO A 896 -23.65 18.19 -31.11
CA PRO A 896 -23.23 19.04 -32.23
C PRO A 896 -22.30 20.21 -31.87
N VAL A 897 -22.25 20.64 -30.61
CA VAL A 897 -21.36 21.74 -30.18
C VAL A 897 -19.89 21.33 -30.25
N SER A 898 -19.60 20.03 -30.09
CA SER A 898 -18.26 19.45 -30.22
C SER A 898 -17.59 19.77 -31.58
N TRP A 899 -18.38 20.04 -32.63
CA TRP A 899 -17.87 20.41 -33.96
C TRP A 899 -16.93 21.62 -33.93
N LYS A 900 -17.12 22.54 -32.97
CA LYS A 900 -16.20 23.68 -32.74
C LYS A 900 -14.75 23.23 -32.55
N TYR A 901 -14.54 22.05 -31.97
CA TYR A 901 -13.23 21.51 -31.59
C TYR A 901 -12.72 20.44 -32.57
N GLN A 902 -13.41 20.17 -33.69
CA GLN A 902 -13.03 19.11 -34.63
C GLN A 902 -11.56 19.19 -35.08
N GLY A 903 -11.01 20.41 -35.19
CA GLY A 903 -9.63 20.63 -35.64
C GLY A 903 -8.55 20.12 -34.67
N TYR A 904 -8.93 19.78 -33.43
CA TYR A 904 -8.02 19.29 -32.39
C TYR A 904 -7.94 17.76 -32.33
N PHE A 905 -9.01 17.04 -32.69
CA PHE A 905 -9.09 15.60 -32.45
C PHE A 905 -9.54 14.78 -33.66
N LEU A 906 -10.35 15.33 -34.58
CA LEU A 906 -11.10 14.52 -35.55
C LEU A 906 -10.19 13.74 -36.50
N LYS A 907 -9.08 14.34 -36.92
CA LYS A 907 -8.12 13.70 -37.82
C LYS A 907 -7.43 12.53 -37.11
N GLU A 908 -6.92 12.79 -35.91
CA GLU A 908 -6.23 11.81 -35.07
C GLU A 908 -7.17 10.67 -34.64
N LEU A 909 -8.42 10.98 -34.27
CA LEU A 909 -9.48 10.00 -33.98
C LEU A 909 -9.69 9.03 -35.15
N ILE A 910 -9.92 9.54 -36.36
CA ILE A 910 -10.14 8.69 -37.55
C ILE A 910 -8.89 7.87 -37.88
N SER A 911 -7.69 8.43 -37.77
CA SER A 911 -6.45 7.68 -38.04
C SER A 911 -6.18 6.59 -37.00
N SER A 912 -6.62 6.78 -35.76
CA SER A 912 -6.36 5.88 -34.63
C SER A 912 -7.22 4.59 -34.68
N ILE A 913 -8.24 4.54 -35.55
CA ILE A 913 -9.01 3.30 -35.82
C ILE A 913 -8.08 2.15 -36.22
N GLN A 914 -6.97 2.45 -36.90
CA GLN A 914 -5.99 1.47 -37.36
C GLN A 914 -4.65 1.55 -36.61
N ASP A 915 -4.66 2.08 -35.37
CA ASP A 915 -3.48 2.10 -34.51
C ASP A 915 -2.99 0.67 -34.22
N LEU A 916 -1.72 0.53 -33.84
CA LEU A 916 -1.13 -0.77 -33.47
C LEU A 916 -1.62 -1.26 -32.11
N SER A 917 -1.93 -0.36 -31.17
CA SER A 917 -2.49 -0.70 -29.86
C SER A 917 -3.98 -1.03 -29.95
N SER A 918 -4.39 -2.11 -29.29
CA SER A 918 -5.79 -2.53 -29.14
C SER A 918 -6.63 -1.47 -28.44
N GLU A 919 -6.08 -0.88 -27.39
CA GLU A 919 -6.74 0.06 -26.50
C GLU A 919 -6.99 1.39 -27.23
N VAL A 920 -6.02 1.87 -28.01
CA VAL A 920 -6.18 3.06 -28.86
C VAL A 920 -7.22 2.82 -29.96
N ARG A 921 -7.23 1.62 -30.58
CA ARG A 921 -8.26 1.27 -31.56
C ARG A 921 -9.65 1.24 -30.93
N GLN A 922 -9.77 0.74 -29.70
CA GLN A 922 -11.04 0.66 -28.98
C GLN A 922 -11.60 2.06 -28.72
N ALA A 923 -10.81 2.96 -28.13
CA ALA A 923 -11.19 4.35 -27.90
C ALA A 923 -11.58 5.03 -29.23
N ALA A 924 -10.75 4.90 -30.27
CA ALA A 924 -11.05 5.51 -31.56
C ALA A 924 -12.35 5.00 -32.22
N ALA A 925 -12.63 3.70 -32.07
CA ALA A 925 -13.87 3.10 -32.55
C ALA A 925 -15.09 3.61 -31.77
N TYR A 926 -14.99 3.64 -30.44
CA TYR A 926 -16.02 4.20 -29.55
C TYR A 926 -16.35 5.64 -29.95
N GLY A 927 -15.32 6.50 -30.04
CA GLY A 927 -15.40 7.87 -30.52
C GLY A 927 -16.12 8.03 -31.86
N CYS A 928 -15.82 7.16 -32.83
CA CYS A 928 -16.52 7.17 -34.12
C CYS A 928 -18.01 6.79 -34.00
N GLY A 929 -18.34 5.87 -33.10
CA GLY A 929 -19.71 5.50 -32.78
C GLY A 929 -20.50 6.64 -32.15
N VAL A 930 -19.97 7.27 -31.10
CA VAL A 930 -20.63 8.40 -30.41
C VAL A 930 -20.67 9.65 -31.28
N MET A 931 -19.66 9.88 -32.13
CA MET A 931 -19.68 10.93 -33.15
C MET A 931 -20.90 10.79 -34.08
N ALA A 932 -21.23 9.56 -34.49
CA ALA A 932 -22.40 9.32 -35.34
C ALA A 932 -23.72 9.45 -34.57
N GLN A 933 -23.77 9.00 -33.33
CA GLN A 933 -24.97 8.96 -32.50
C GLN A 933 -25.36 10.34 -31.96
N PHE A 934 -24.38 11.14 -31.53
CA PHE A 934 -24.60 12.40 -30.81
C PHE A 934 -24.07 13.64 -31.55
N GLY A 935 -23.03 13.51 -32.37
CA GLY A 935 -22.35 14.65 -33.03
C GLY A 935 -23.18 15.38 -34.08
N GLY A 936 -24.20 14.73 -34.65
CA GLY A 936 -25.10 15.35 -35.65
C GLY A 936 -24.57 15.36 -37.09
N ASN A 937 -25.27 16.06 -37.97
CA ASN A 937 -25.08 15.94 -39.43
C ASN A 937 -23.75 16.52 -39.94
N ASP A 938 -23.11 17.44 -39.21
CA ASP A 938 -21.83 18.02 -39.63
C ASP A 938 -20.72 16.96 -39.69
N TYR A 939 -20.83 15.90 -38.88
CA TYR A 939 -19.91 14.76 -38.89
C TYR A 939 -20.22 13.70 -39.95
N ALA A 940 -21.23 13.87 -40.81
CA ALA A 940 -21.63 12.85 -41.79
C ALA A 940 -20.48 12.45 -42.76
N GLU A 941 -19.66 13.42 -43.18
CA GLU A 941 -18.50 13.14 -44.04
C GLU A 941 -17.42 12.34 -43.29
N ALA A 942 -17.19 12.67 -42.02
CA ALA A 942 -16.24 11.96 -41.16
C ALA A 942 -16.71 10.52 -40.89
N CYS A 943 -17.99 10.32 -40.57
CA CYS A 943 -18.61 9.01 -40.41
C CYS A 943 -18.41 8.15 -41.67
N ALA A 944 -18.67 8.71 -42.85
CA ALA A 944 -18.49 8.01 -44.12
C ALA A 944 -17.02 7.62 -44.38
N LYS A 945 -16.06 8.44 -43.95
CA LYS A 945 -14.62 8.14 -44.03
C LYS A 945 -14.18 7.07 -43.02
N ALA A 946 -14.81 7.00 -41.85
CA ALA A 946 -14.49 6.04 -40.80
C ALA A 946 -14.91 4.60 -41.16
N VAL A 947 -16.08 4.42 -41.80
CA VAL A 947 -16.62 3.09 -42.15
C VAL A 947 -15.60 2.14 -42.81
N PRO A 948 -14.90 2.49 -43.91
CA PRO A 948 -13.94 1.58 -44.53
C PRO A 948 -12.75 1.23 -43.61
N LEU A 949 -12.37 2.13 -42.71
CA LEU A 949 -11.28 1.88 -41.74
C LEU A 949 -11.75 0.91 -40.66
N LEU A 950 -12.95 1.13 -40.10
CA LEU A 950 -13.58 0.21 -39.13
C LEU A 950 -13.73 -1.18 -39.73
N VAL A 951 -14.22 -1.29 -40.96
CA VAL A 951 -14.36 -2.57 -41.68
C VAL A 951 -13.01 -3.29 -41.82
N THR A 952 -11.92 -2.56 -42.04
CA THR A 952 -10.59 -3.17 -42.16
C THR A 952 -10.14 -3.82 -40.86
N VAL A 953 -10.45 -3.22 -39.71
CA VAL A 953 -10.16 -3.80 -38.39
C VAL A 953 -11.02 -5.03 -38.13
N ILE A 954 -12.32 -4.93 -38.43
CA ILE A 954 -13.28 -6.01 -38.22
C ILE A 954 -12.93 -7.25 -39.06
N GLU A 955 -12.56 -7.04 -40.33
CA GLU A 955 -12.22 -8.11 -41.28
C GLU A 955 -10.75 -8.59 -41.15
N HIS A 956 -9.98 -8.06 -40.19
CA HIS A 956 -8.61 -8.52 -39.93
C HIS A 956 -8.62 -9.98 -39.43
N ALA A 957 -7.64 -10.79 -39.86
CA ALA A 957 -7.60 -12.22 -39.57
C ALA A 957 -7.55 -12.54 -38.06
N GLU A 958 -6.97 -11.64 -37.27
CA GLU A 958 -6.81 -11.76 -35.81
C GLU A 958 -7.78 -10.87 -35.02
N SER A 959 -8.84 -10.35 -35.66
CA SER A 959 -9.80 -9.43 -35.01
C SER A 959 -10.52 -10.05 -33.81
N ARG A 960 -10.69 -11.38 -33.81
CA ARG A 960 -11.31 -12.14 -32.71
C ARG A 960 -10.30 -12.81 -31.76
N ALA A 961 -9.03 -12.44 -31.81
CA ALA A 961 -8.06 -12.84 -30.78
C ALA A 961 -8.40 -12.17 -29.43
N LYS A 962 -7.96 -12.75 -28.31
CA LYS A 962 -8.24 -12.26 -26.95
C LYS A 962 -7.94 -10.78 -26.77
N GLU A 963 -6.83 -10.30 -27.32
CA GLU A 963 -6.37 -8.89 -27.23
C GLU A 963 -7.18 -7.95 -28.15
N ASN A 964 -7.80 -8.47 -29.21
CA ASN A 964 -8.42 -7.67 -30.27
C ASN A 964 -9.94 -7.69 -30.27
N VAL A 965 -10.56 -8.54 -29.45
CA VAL A 965 -12.00 -8.74 -29.46
C VAL A 965 -12.77 -7.49 -29.06
N ASN A 966 -12.40 -6.82 -27.96
CA ASN A 966 -13.03 -5.57 -27.50
C ASN A 966 -12.95 -4.42 -28.52
N PRO A 967 -11.76 -4.07 -29.09
CA PRO A 967 -11.70 -3.05 -30.13
C PRO A 967 -12.49 -3.43 -31.39
N THR A 968 -12.54 -4.73 -31.73
CA THR A 968 -13.32 -5.21 -32.88
C THR A 968 -14.81 -5.07 -32.63
N GLU A 969 -15.30 -5.42 -31.44
CA GLU A 969 -16.70 -5.26 -31.06
C GLU A 969 -17.13 -3.80 -31.01
N ASN A 970 -16.27 -2.91 -30.50
CA ASN A 970 -16.45 -1.46 -30.60
C ASN A 970 -16.50 -0.98 -32.06
N CYS A 971 -15.65 -1.52 -32.95
CA CYS A 971 -15.73 -1.20 -34.37
C CYS A 971 -17.06 -1.64 -35.00
N ILE A 972 -17.55 -2.84 -34.67
CA ILE A 972 -18.84 -3.35 -35.13
C ILE A 972 -19.97 -2.43 -34.67
N SER A 973 -19.95 -2.04 -33.39
CA SER A 973 -20.95 -1.15 -32.82
C SER A 973 -20.84 0.28 -33.38
N ALA A 974 -19.64 0.79 -33.64
CA ALA A 974 -19.46 2.08 -34.30
C ALA A 974 -20.10 2.08 -35.69
N VAL A 975 -19.92 1.02 -36.48
CA VAL A 975 -20.61 0.86 -37.77
C VAL A 975 -22.13 0.77 -37.58
N THR A 976 -22.61 0.07 -36.54
CA THR A 976 -24.04 0.06 -36.17
C THR A 976 -24.56 1.47 -35.91
N LYS A 977 -23.90 2.23 -35.03
CA LYS A 977 -24.26 3.60 -34.65
C LYS A 977 -24.27 4.52 -35.89
N ILE A 978 -23.28 4.40 -36.79
CA ILE A 978 -23.26 5.12 -38.08
C ILE A 978 -24.46 4.77 -38.96
N CYS A 979 -24.76 3.48 -39.16
CA CYS A 979 -25.89 3.05 -39.99
C CYS A 979 -27.24 3.49 -39.43
N LYS A 980 -27.39 3.53 -38.11
CA LYS A 980 -28.62 3.90 -37.43
C LYS A 980 -28.84 5.41 -37.35
N HIS A 981 -27.79 6.18 -37.06
CA HIS A 981 -27.91 7.58 -36.69
C HIS A 981 -27.36 8.56 -37.74
N ASN A 982 -26.36 8.18 -38.54
CA ASN A 982 -25.73 9.08 -39.52
C ASN A 982 -25.38 8.39 -40.84
N SER A 983 -26.40 7.86 -41.52
CA SER A 983 -26.23 7.08 -42.75
C SER A 983 -26.30 7.91 -44.04
N SER A 984 -26.40 9.24 -43.96
CA SER A 984 -26.72 10.12 -45.10
C SER A 984 -25.66 10.11 -46.21
N MET A 985 -24.40 9.83 -45.86
CA MET A 985 -23.24 9.84 -46.75
C MET A 985 -22.67 8.43 -47.03
N ILE A 986 -23.38 7.37 -46.63
CA ILE A 986 -22.99 5.96 -46.89
C ILE A 986 -24.11 5.17 -47.56
N ASN A 987 -23.75 4.07 -48.21
CA ASN A 987 -24.73 3.09 -48.69
C ASN A 987 -25.07 2.09 -47.58
N ALA A 988 -26.02 2.45 -46.71
CA ALA A 988 -26.38 1.64 -45.54
C ALA A 988 -26.74 0.18 -45.90
N ASN A 989 -27.42 -0.05 -47.03
CA ASN A 989 -27.79 -1.41 -47.45
C ASN A 989 -26.58 -2.31 -47.74
N GLU A 990 -25.54 -1.75 -48.35
CA GLU A 990 -24.31 -2.49 -48.65
C GLU A 990 -23.54 -2.82 -47.36
N VAL A 991 -23.51 -1.87 -46.42
CA VAL A 991 -22.87 -2.07 -45.11
C VAL A 991 -23.64 -3.10 -44.28
N ILE A 992 -24.98 -3.00 -44.19
CA ILE A 992 -25.84 -3.95 -43.45
C ILE A 992 -25.65 -5.39 -43.95
N THR A 993 -25.47 -5.57 -45.26
CA THR A 993 -25.26 -6.89 -45.86
C THR A 993 -24.01 -7.57 -45.29
N LYS A 994 -22.93 -6.82 -45.05
CA LYS A 994 -21.72 -7.33 -44.40
C LYS A 994 -21.86 -7.41 -42.89
N TRP A 995 -22.49 -6.41 -42.28
CA TRP A 995 -22.58 -6.23 -40.84
C TRP A 995 -23.13 -7.46 -40.12
N LEU A 996 -24.15 -8.12 -40.68
CA LEU A 996 -24.71 -9.33 -40.08
C LEU A 996 -23.69 -10.47 -39.93
N SER A 997 -22.69 -10.54 -40.81
CA SER A 997 -21.64 -11.57 -40.76
C SER A 997 -20.58 -11.34 -39.67
N TRP A 998 -20.52 -10.12 -39.11
CA TRP A 998 -19.56 -9.79 -38.07
C TRP A 998 -20.04 -10.18 -36.67
N LEU A 999 -21.35 -10.40 -36.50
CA LEU A 999 -21.95 -10.80 -35.22
C LEU A 999 -21.62 -12.27 -34.88
N PRO A 1000 -21.56 -12.63 -33.59
CA PRO A 1000 -22.07 -11.92 -32.41
C PRO A 1000 -21.11 -10.90 -31.77
N VAL A 1001 -21.66 -10.08 -30.88
CA VAL A 1001 -20.94 -9.26 -29.88
C VAL A 1001 -21.21 -9.88 -28.51
N THR A 1002 -20.16 -10.29 -27.79
CA THR A 1002 -20.28 -11.06 -26.54
C THR A 1002 -19.42 -10.56 -25.40
N GLU A 1003 -18.33 -9.84 -25.67
CA GLU A 1003 -17.38 -9.40 -24.65
C GLU A 1003 -17.73 -7.98 -24.15
N ASP A 1004 -18.01 -7.06 -25.09
CA ASP A 1004 -18.37 -5.69 -24.74
C ASP A 1004 -19.86 -5.58 -24.45
N GLN A 1005 -20.19 -5.62 -23.15
CA GLN A 1005 -21.57 -5.54 -22.69
C GLN A 1005 -22.18 -4.16 -22.91
N GLU A 1006 -21.41 -3.06 -22.83
CA GLU A 1006 -21.93 -1.70 -23.03
C GLU A 1006 -22.32 -1.43 -24.49
N GLU A 1007 -21.60 -2.03 -25.44
CA GLU A 1007 -21.86 -1.89 -26.87
C GLU A 1007 -22.94 -2.85 -27.39
N ALA A 1008 -23.15 -3.99 -26.73
CA ALA A 1008 -24.14 -5.00 -27.13
C ALA A 1008 -25.58 -4.46 -27.29
N PRO A 1009 -26.13 -3.60 -26.41
CA PRO A 1009 -27.46 -2.99 -26.57
C PRO A 1009 -27.64 -2.23 -27.88
N HIS A 1010 -26.60 -1.53 -28.34
CA HIS A 1010 -26.65 -0.76 -29.59
C HIS A 1010 -26.75 -1.71 -30.79
N VAL A 1011 -25.94 -2.77 -30.77
CA VAL A 1011 -25.86 -3.80 -31.82
C VAL A 1011 -27.15 -4.61 -31.90
N TYR A 1012 -27.58 -5.24 -30.79
CA TYR A 1012 -28.78 -6.08 -30.78
C TYR A 1012 -30.06 -5.25 -30.84
N GLY A 1013 -30.07 -4.03 -30.31
CA GLY A 1013 -31.17 -3.09 -30.48
C GLY A 1013 -31.39 -2.73 -31.95
N TYR A 1014 -30.31 -2.45 -32.69
CA TYR A 1014 -30.40 -2.21 -34.13
C TYR A 1014 -30.76 -3.47 -34.94
N LEU A 1015 -30.26 -4.65 -34.54
CA LEU A 1015 -30.68 -5.91 -35.14
C LEU A 1015 -32.20 -6.10 -35.01
N CYS A 1016 -32.76 -5.83 -33.83
CA CYS A 1016 -34.20 -5.88 -33.60
C CYS A 1016 -34.94 -4.85 -34.48
N ASP A 1017 -34.44 -3.61 -34.57
CA ASP A 1017 -35.03 -2.57 -35.43
C ASP A 1017 -35.13 -3.04 -36.89
N LEU A 1018 -34.09 -3.69 -37.41
CA LEU A 1018 -34.04 -4.20 -38.78
C LEU A 1018 -34.96 -5.41 -39.00
N ILE A 1019 -35.04 -6.33 -38.04
CA ILE A 1019 -35.94 -7.51 -38.11
C ILE A 1019 -37.39 -7.06 -38.07
N GLU A 1020 -37.75 -6.19 -37.14
CA GLU A 1020 -39.11 -5.65 -36.99
C GLU A 1020 -39.53 -4.84 -38.23
N ALA A 1021 -38.59 -4.14 -38.87
CA ALA A 1021 -38.80 -3.45 -40.13
C ALA A 1021 -38.88 -4.37 -41.37
N ASN A 1022 -38.73 -5.69 -41.19
CA ASN A 1022 -38.64 -6.67 -42.29
C ASN A 1022 -37.55 -6.31 -43.32
N HIS A 1023 -36.38 -5.88 -42.84
CA HIS A 1023 -35.32 -5.35 -43.70
C HIS A 1023 -34.75 -6.44 -44.63
N PRO A 1024 -34.83 -6.29 -45.97
CA PRO A 1024 -34.49 -7.37 -46.91
C PRO A 1024 -33.05 -7.87 -46.83
N GLN A 1025 -32.09 -6.99 -46.52
CA GLN A 1025 -30.67 -7.38 -46.41
C GLN A 1025 -30.36 -8.18 -45.14
N VAL A 1026 -31.16 -8.03 -44.08
CA VAL A 1026 -30.96 -8.79 -42.83
C VAL A 1026 -31.63 -10.15 -42.92
N LEU A 1027 -32.91 -10.19 -43.31
CA LEU A 1027 -33.66 -11.44 -43.39
C LEU A 1027 -33.20 -12.32 -44.58
N GLY A 1028 -32.67 -11.71 -45.63
CA GLY A 1028 -32.32 -12.39 -46.88
C GLY A 1028 -33.55 -12.76 -47.70
N GLU A 1029 -33.34 -13.17 -48.95
CA GLU A 1029 -34.44 -13.64 -49.79
C GLU A 1029 -35.14 -14.83 -49.12
N SER A 1030 -36.47 -14.75 -49.00
CA SER A 1030 -37.31 -15.76 -48.33
C SER A 1030 -36.89 -16.09 -46.89
N ASN A 1031 -36.36 -15.11 -46.14
CA ASN A 1031 -35.93 -15.26 -44.75
C ASN A 1031 -34.80 -16.29 -44.57
N SER A 1032 -33.94 -16.46 -45.57
CA SER A 1032 -32.84 -17.44 -45.58
C SER A 1032 -31.81 -17.22 -44.48
N ASN A 1033 -31.66 -16.01 -43.95
CA ASN A 1033 -30.71 -15.70 -42.87
C ASN A 1033 -31.25 -15.97 -41.47
N LEU A 1034 -32.55 -16.27 -41.33
CA LEU A 1034 -33.21 -16.43 -40.03
C LEU A 1034 -32.54 -17.48 -39.11
N PRO A 1035 -32.10 -18.66 -39.60
CA PRO A 1035 -31.35 -19.62 -38.78
C PRO A 1035 -30.03 -19.06 -38.24
N SER A 1036 -29.31 -18.27 -39.04
CA SER A 1036 -28.06 -17.63 -38.62
C SER A 1036 -28.32 -16.55 -37.57
N ILE A 1037 -29.39 -15.77 -37.73
CA ILE A 1037 -29.81 -14.75 -36.77
C ILE A 1037 -30.14 -15.38 -35.42
N VAL A 1038 -30.90 -16.49 -35.41
CA VAL A 1038 -31.21 -17.22 -34.17
C VAL A 1038 -29.92 -17.71 -33.51
N LYS A 1039 -28.99 -18.29 -34.28
CA LYS A 1039 -27.70 -18.73 -33.74
C LYS A 1039 -26.89 -17.59 -33.12
N ILE A 1040 -26.79 -16.44 -33.79
CA ILE A 1040 -26.09 -15.24 -33.29
C ILE A 1040 -26.67 -14.80 -31.95
N ILE A 1041 -28.00 -14.68 -31.87
CA ILE A 1041 -28.68 -14.23 -30.65
C ILE A 1041 -28.52 -15.26 -29.53
N THR A 1042 -28.63 -16.55 -29.84
CA THR A 1042 -28.45 -17.61 -28.84
C THR A 1042 -27.02 -17.69 -28.31
N GLU A 1043 -26.02 -17.39 -29.13
CA GLU A 1043 -24.63 -17.27 -28.67
C GLU A 1043 -24.48 -16.14 -27.64
N ALA A 1044 -25.10 -14.98 -27.89
CA ALA A 1044 -25.12 -13.87 -26.93
C ALA A 1044 -25.89 -14.20 -25.64
N ILE A 1045 -26.98 -14.96 -25.73
CA ILE A 1045 -27.68 -15.50 -24.55
C ILE A 1045 -26.76 -16.43 -23.75
N ALA A 1046 -26.01 -17.32 -24.43
CA ALA A 1046 -25.10 -18.26 -23.77
C ALA A 1046 -23.84 -17.60 -23.18
N ALA A 1047 -23.60 -16.35 -23.53
CA ALA A 1047 -22.57 -15.48 -22.96
C ALA A 1047 -23.16 -14.47 -21.95
N ASP A 1048 -24.42 -14.67 -21.53
CA ASP A 1048 -25.12 -13.87 -20.51
C ASP A 1048 -25.23 -12.36 -20.84
N VAL A 1049 -25.13 -11.99 -22.12
CA VAL A 1049 -25.10 -10.58 -22.59
C VAL A 1049 -26.37 -9.80 -22.21
N PHE A 1050 -27.52 -10.47 -22.10
CA PHE A 1050 -28.82 -9.81 -21.96
C PHE A 1050 -29.28 -9.60 -20.52
N GLU A 1051 -28.54 -10.08 -19.51
CA GLU A 1051 -28.94 -9.94 -18.10
C GLU A 1051 -29.11 -8.47 -17.67
N GLN A 1052 -28.27 -7.58 -18.21
CA GLN A 1052 -28.27 -6.15 -17.87
C GLN A 1052 -29.22 -5.31 -18.75
N TYR A 1053 -29.80 -5.89 -19.81
CA TYR A 1053 -30.53 -5.15 -20.85
C TYR A 1053 -31.91 -5.77 -21.14
N PRO A 1054 -32.87 -5.62 -20.20
CA PRO A 1054 -34.16 -6.30 -20.27
C PRO A 1054 -35.01 -5.87 -21.47
N ASP A 1055 -34.81 -4.66 -22.00
CA ASP A 1055 -35.55 -4.15 -23.16
C ASP A 1055 -35.18 -4.91 -24.44
N SER A 1056 -33.88 -5.05 -24.72
CA SER A 1056 -33.37 -5.85 -25.84
C SER A 1056 -33.77 -7.32 -25.69
N ALA A 1057 -33.66 -7.88 -24.47
CA ALA A 1057 -34.09 -9.24 -24.16
C ALA A 1057 -35.58 -9.45 -24.48
N THR A 1058 -36.43 -8.50 -24.08
CA THR A 1058 -37.88 -8.56 -24.31
C THR A 1058 -38.22 -8.52 -25.80
N ARG A 1059 -37.55 -7.67 -26.58
CA ARG A 1059 -37.73 -7.60 -28.04
C ARG A 1059 -37.30 -8.90 -28.72
N ILE A 1060 -36.15 -9.45 -28.32
CA ILE A 1060 -35.66 -10.74 -28.81
C ILE A 1060 -36.65 -11.87 -28.52
N LYS A 1061 -37.20 -11.93 -27.29
CA LYS A 1061 -38.23 -12.91 -26.92
C LYS A 1061 -39.46 -12.80 -27.81
N ALA A 1062 -39.92 -11.59 -28.12
CA ALA A 1062 -41.04 -11.37 -29.03
C ALA A 1062 -40.72 -11.82 -30.47
N ILE A 1063 -39.50 -11.57 -30.97
CA ILE A 1063 -39.03 -12.04 -32.27
C ILE A 1063 -39.02 -13.58 -32.29
N PHE A 1064 -38.43 -14.24 -31.30
CA PHE A 1064 -38.38 -15.70 -31.21
C PHE A 1064 -39.77 -16.34 -31.12
N ALA A 1065 -40.69 -15.75 -30.34
CA ALA A 1065 -42.08 -16.20 -30.27
C ALA A 1065 -42.78 -16.14 -31.64
N THR A 1066 -42.42 -15.16 -32.48
CA THR A 1066 -42.92 -15.05 -33.86
C THR A 1066 -42.33 -16.13 -34.76
N VAL A 1067 -41.03 -16.42 -34.66
CA VAL A 1067 -40.38 -17.49 -35.44
C VAL A 1067 -40.92 -18.87 -35.05
N GLN A 1068 -41.17 -19.10 -33.76
CA GLN A 1068 -41.75 -20.35 -33.23
C GLN A 1068 -43.12 -20.70 -33.82
N GLN A 1069 -43.90 -19.71 -34.27
CA GLN A 1069 -45.19 -19.94 -34.94
C GLN A 1069 -45.02 -20.66 -36.29
N ASN A 1070 -43.81 -20.64 -36.87
CA ASN A 1070 -43.47 -21.36 -38.10
C ASN A 1070 -42.59 -22.57 -37.78
N GLU A 1071 -43.23 -23.68 -37.38
CA GLU A 1071 -42.58 -24.91 -36.91
C GLU A 1071 -41.47 -25.47 -37.84
N PRO A 1072 -41.63 -25.51 -39.18
CA PRO A 1072 -40.54 -25.92 -40.07
C PRO A 1072 -39.31 -25.01 -39.99
N VAL A 1073 -39.51 -23.70 -39.89
CA VAL A 1073 -38.42 -22.71 -39.80
C VAL A 1073 -37.75 -22.75 -38.43
N TRP A 1074 -38.55 -22.86 -37.36
CA TRP A 1074 -38.03 -23.01 -36.00
C TRP A 1074 -37.16 -24.27 -35.84
N THR A 1075 -37.62 -25.41 -36.38
CA THR A 1075 -36.85 -26.65 -36.36
C THR A 1075 -35.52 -26.51 -37.11
N ALA A 1076 -35.51 -25.82 -38.24
CA ALA A 1076 -34.29 -25.52 -38.98
C ALA A 1076 -33.33 -24.65 -38.17
N CYS A 1077 -33.83 -23.63 -37.45
CA CYS A 1077 -33.02 -22.79 -36.57
C CYS A 1077 -32.39 -23.61 -35.42
N LEU A 1078 -33.18 -24.43 -34.72
CA LEU A 1078 -32.70 -25.26 -33.62
C LEU A 1078 -31.62 -26.27 -34.05
N SER A 1079 -31.70 -26.78 -35.28
CA SER A 1079 -30.71 -27.74 -35.80
C SER A 1079 -29.31 -27.16 -36.00
N MET A 1080 -29.16 -25.83 -35.96
CA MET A 1080 -27.87 -25.13 -36.09
C MET A 1080 -27.18 -24.83 -34.76
N LEU A 1081 -27.86 -25.09 -33.64
CA LEU A 1081 -27.38 -24.78 -32.30
C LEU A 1081 -26.63 -25.97 -31.69
N ASP A 1082 -25.57 -25.70 -30.93
CA ASP A 1082 -24.89 -26.72 -30.11
C ASP A 1082 -25.62 -26.95 -28.76
N GLU A 1083 -25.11 -27.89 -27.96
CA GLU A 1083 -25.76 -28.26 -26.69
C GLU A 1083 -25.78 -27.10 -25.68
N ARG A 1084 -24.71 -26.30 -25.62
CA ARG A 1084 -24.63 -25.12 -24.74
C ARG A 1084 -25.66 -24.07 -25.16
N GLN A 1085 -25.73 -23.77 -26.45
CA GLN A 1085 -26.69 -22.84 -27.02
C GLN A 1085 -28.14 -23.29 -26.81
N LEU A 1086 -28.42 -24.58 -26.98
CA LEU A 1086 -29.74 -25.15 -26.74
C LEU A 1086 -30.16 -25.07 -25.27
N GLU A 1087 -29.23 -25.26 -24.35
CA GLU A 1087 -29.48 -25.11 -22.92
C GLU A 1087 -29.74 -23.65 -22.54
N ALA A 1088 -28.89 -22.74 -23.01
CA ALA A 1088 -29.06 -21.31 -22.82
C ALA A 1088 -30.40 -20.81 -23.36
N LEU A 1089 -30.79 -21.21 -24.57
CA LEU A 1089 -32.08 -20.87 -25.18
C LEU A 1089 -33.29 -21.43 -24.43
N LYS A 1090 -33.15 -22.57 -23.73
CA LYS A 1090 -34.25 -23.13 -22.91
C LYS A 1090 -34.42 -22.36 -21.61
N ASN A 1091 -33.33 -21.84 -21.06
CA ASN A 1091 -33.34 -21.09 -19.80
C ASN A 1091 -33.80 -19.64 -20.01
N PHE A 1092 -33.52 -19.07 -21.19
CA PHE A 1092 -33.89 -17.71 -21.61
C PHE A 1092 -35.36 -17.56 -22.04
#